data_AF-A0A1T4Y8M7-F1
#
_entry.id   AF-A0A1T4Y8M7-F1
#
_cell.length_a   1.000
_cell.length_b   1.000
_cell.length_c   1.000
_cell.angle_alpha   90.00
_cell.angle_beta   90.00
_cell.angle_gamma   90.00
#
_symmetry.space_group_name_H-M   'P 1'
#
loop_
_entity.id
_entity.type
_entity.pdbx_description
1 polymer ?
#
loop_
_entity_poly.entity_id
_entity_poly.type
_entity_poly.pdbx_seq_one_letter_code
_entity_poly.pdbx_strand_id
1 'polypeptide(L)'
;MSLRRPMTFARSTNPERIMTTSALRRALASTITGALALGLISAGAGVATAQTQDAAPAAAATDAPAGTNSSFLLPVLPDTQFYSRYSASQFYPKYGTNPFEVQTKWIVDHKNELNIPFVVQVGDVVDQQGVSGEWDAAAKAMKNLTDGGVPYSVLPGNHDVSDMNARSSEAISGNYRARFGADAMAAQSAKTGSTLLGTFQDGLSSAYLFEAEGHQWISLAIAWNASDDTFGWAQGILDQHPKVPVVLSSHAIINIAEDQTSPTSWWWGDVLWDQLIRKNDQIILTVNGHFHGATQQTRTNDFGHPVHQILTDYQMAADGGNGVMTLFEFDLTGQKIDVDTVSPWIPMKDKASLASSDTPVLTGPNQQFSMPFDFNGRFGWKTDPANETKADLSSLATKIVSEGWTGGGTANALLAAGSPNDYIPATGTIAHWRFGSVGAGVVDENTVIPDVAGSSPMHRNAIGETDEPDELADVNVSHSNTAFYSSDPGSVCFTNATRNASGPDRVSYLTTEYGAPATFADLNKNNGYTIETFLQLDENWTESANRWSAALTRGGTREWSGIHDDSDPGAGVAWLGISNLREYQYSAADSSTGNSYTNWSGEIMQKAWHHVAIVNDPAANTVIMYVDGVPVLRNVSNAGGMMAANFMPWIIGTSTLDTEAEHGWNGCVGETRIVDHPLTTKQFLYNRPDIDATGANFALATDLSTVYPSDTQLASLTGRGLPGASVRVEATGDADGASLGQADVAADGTWRIDLAEPLSGSGSHALTFVQSMGSRNGKSLSATLVIGEKSGWTPSDSDLTPALENAITVTPNPFVAGENVSIALPAGHEGQTVYGFAFSEPTALGTAVVTAGNSLTLATPASLPAGEHRIALYTSTGELIGWQLVTARAAGDTGGGSGTGPDIPGTDPTPGTAASTTGDTNGGDTNGGTTGGLAVTGLSIAGILALAAGALVAGIMLLRARRARS
;
A
#
# COMPACT_ATOMS: atom_id res chain seq x y z
N MET A 1 29.24 53.00 63.70
CA MET A 1 28.53 51.89 64.35
C MET A 1 27.05 52.26 64.43
N SER A 2 26.22 51.49 63.73
CA SER A 2 24.75 51.47 63.59
C SER A 2 23.96 52.75 63.24
N LEU A 3 23.29 52.71 62.08
CA LEU A 3 22.50 53.77 61.45
C LEU A 3 21.00 53.40 61.37
N ARG A 4 20.18 54.39 61.76
CA ARG A 4 18.85 54.87 61.28
C ARG A 4 17.67 53.88 61.13
N ARG A 5 16.46 54.09 61.69
CA ARG A 5 15.46 55.22 61.70
C ARG A 5 14.57 55.32 60.43
N PRO A 6 13.30 55.83 60.54
CA PRO A 6 12.05 55.13 60.15
C PRO A 6 11.05 55.99 59.33
N MET A 7 9.79 55.50 59.13
CA MET A 7 8.47 56.22 59.14
C MET A 7 8.26 57.42 58.15
N THR A 8 7.10 57.70 57.52
CA THR A 8 5.76 57.98 58.10
C THR A 8 4.70 58.46 57.04
N PHE A 9 3.40 58.43 57.41
CA PHE A 9 2.18 59.23 57.01
C PHE A 9 1.77 59.29 55.51
N ALA A 10 0.58 58.87 55.02
CA ALA A 10 -0.86 59.04 55.32
C ALA A 10 -1.57 60.29 54.72
N ARG A 11 -2.85 60.09 54.36
CA ARG A 11 -3.93 61.03 53.91
C ARG A 11 -3.90 61.48 52.43
N SER A 12 -5.01 61.66 51.70
CA SER A 12 -6.47 61.52 51.92
C SER A 12 -7.17 61.84 50.56
N THR A 13 -8.25 61.11 50.21
CA THR A 13 -9.56 61.54 49.59
C THR A 13 -9.56 62.69 48.54
N ASN A 14 -10.27 62.73 47.40
CA ASN A 14 -11.41 62.06 46.72
C ASN A 14 -11.64 62.90 45.40
N PRO A 15 -12.72 62.77 44.59
CA PRO A 15 -13.17 61.68 43.72
C PRO A 15 -13.49 62.13 42.26
N GLU A 16 -13.71 61.19 41.33
CA GLU A 16 -14.77 61.16 40.30
C GLU A 16 -14.56 59.88 39.43
N ARG A 17 -15.35 58.80 39.61
CA ARG A 17 -16.59 58.42 38.88
C ARG A 17 -16.34 58.25 37.35
N ILE A 18 -16.51 57.09 36.69
CA ILE A 18 -17.61 56.09 36.68
C ILE A 18 -17.13 54.74 36.05
N MET A 19 -17.58 53.64 36.67
CA MET A 19 -17.89 52.25 36.21
C MET A 19 -16.93 51.48 35.25
N THR A 20 -16.21 50.42 35.66
CA THR A 20 -16.57 49.05 36.16
C THR A 20 -17.18 48.13 35.09
N THR A 21 -16.87 46.84 34.95
CA THR A 21 -15.83 45.87 35.36
C THR A 21 -16.32 44.50 34.84
N SER A 22 -15.44 43.58 34.44
CA SER A 22 -15.75 42.15 34.35
C SER A 22 -14.73 41.35 35.17
N ALA A 23 -15.24 40.58 36.14
CA ALA A 23 -14.72 39.31 36.66
C ALA A 23 -15.25 39.05 38.07
N LEU A 24 -15.85 37.87 38.30
CA LEU A 24 -15.60 37.08 39.51
C LEU A 24 -16.17 35.66 39.39
N ARG A 25 -15.31 34.69 39.69
CA ARG A 25 -15.63 33.28 39.96
C ARG A 25 -16.24 33.13 41.36
N ARG A 26 -17.06 32.09 41.58
CA ARG A 26 -17.21 31.40 42.88
C ARG A 26 -17.43 29.90 42.69
N ALA A 27 -16.75 29.14 43.53
CA ALA A 27 -16.94 27.73 43.81
C ALA A 27 -18.02 27.51 44.89
N LEU A 28 -18.60 26.30 44.93
CA LEU A 28 -19.32 25.76 46.08
C LEU A 28 -18.86 24.32 46.35
N ALA A 29 -18.73 23.98 47.63
CA ALA A 29 -18.31 22.69 48.16
C ALA A 29 -19.46 21.98 48.90
N SER A 30 -19.46 20.64 48.79
CA SER A 30 -19.86 19.58 49.73
C SER A 30 -21.15 19.65 50.59
N THR A 31 -21.96 18.58 50.48
CA THR A 31 -22.59 17.88 51.62
C THR A 31 -22.66 16.37 51.37
N ILE A 32 -22.24 15.59 52.38
CA ILE A 32 -22.38 14.13 52.50
C ILE A 32 -23.59 13.87 53.40
N THR A 33 -24.48 12.95 53.01
CA THR A 33 -25.29 12.17 53.96
C THR A 33 -25.41 10.74 53.43
N GLY A 34 -24.87 9.78 54.18
CA GLY A 34 -24.97 8.37 53.88
C GLY A 34 -26.27 7.76 54.40
N ALA A 35 -26.74 6.72 53.71
CA ALA A 35 -27.51 5.64 54.30
C ALA A 35 -27.13 4.34 53.58
N LEU A 36 -26.47 3.44 54.32
CA LEU A 36 -26.30 2.04 53.95
C LEU A 36 -27.67 1.35 53.88
N ALA A 37 -27.88 0.53 52.86
CA ALA A 37 -28.68 -0.69 52.98
C ALA A 37 -27.94 -1.81 52.25
N LEU A 38 -27.41 -2.76 53.04
CA LEU A 38 -26.90 -4.03 52.57
C LEU A 38 -28.00 -4.82 51.86
N GLY A 39 -27.72 -5.25 50.64
CA GLY A 39 -28.43 -6.33 49.95
C GLY A 39 -27.41 -7.28 49.35
N LEU A 40 -26.95 -8.25 50.14
CA LEU A 40 -26.21 -9.42 49.67
C LEU A 40 -27.06 -10.18 48.64
N ILE A 41 -26.64 -10.19 47.37
CA ILE A 41 -26.96 -11.29 46.45
C ILE A 41 -25.67 -11.65 45.72
N SER A 42 -25.11 -12.76 46.16
CA SER A 42 -24.17 -13.60 45.43
C SER A 42 -24.76 -14.01 44.08
N ALA A 43 -24.15 -13.58 42.97
CA ALA A 43 -24.40 -14.14 41.64
C ALA A 43 -23.07 -14.71 41.13
N GLY A 44 -23.05 -16.03 41.00
CA GLY A 44 -21.91 -16.78 40.49
C GLY A 44 -21.58 -16.39 39.06
N ALA A 45 -20.30 -16.57 38.72
CA ALA A 45 -19.81 -16.57 37.37
C ALA A 45 -20.57 -17.61 36.53
N GLY A 46 -21.63 -17.17 35.87
CA GLY A 46 -22.21 -17.83 34.71
C GLY A 46 -21.54 -17.23 33.49
N VAL A 47 -20.75 -18.03 32.79
CA VAL A 47 -20.27 -17.72 31.44
C VAL A 47 -21.51 -17.49 30.59
N ALA A 48 -21.84 -16.23 30.32
CA ALA A 48 -22.84 -15.88 29.32
C ALA A 48 -22.18 -16.15 27.97
N THR A 49 -22.42 -17.34 27.44
CA THR A 49 -22.28 -17.59 26.01
C THR A 49 -23.18 -16.57 25.32
N ALA A 50 -22.58 -15.55 24.71
CA ALA A 50 -23.28 -14.67 23.79
C ALA A 50 -23.81 -15.56 22.66
N GLN A 51 -25.08 -15.95 22.75
CA GLN A 51 -25.80 -16.45 21.60
C GLN A 51 -25.82 -15.30 20.61
N THR A 52 -25.09 -15.46 19.52
CA THR A 52 -25.27 -14.71 18.28
C THR A 52 -26.75 -14.82 17.93
N GLN A 53 -27.52 -13.77 18.21
CA GLN A 53 -28.75 -13.56 17.46
C GLN A 53 -28.30 -13.31 16.03
N ASP A 54 -28.47 -14.33 15.19
CA ASP A 54 -28.36 -14.19 13.74
C ASP A 54 -29.15 -12.94 13.36
N ALA A 55 -28.42 -11.94 12.87
CA ALA A 55 -29.03 -10.87 12.10
C ALA A 55 -29.81 -11.57 10.99
N ALA A 56 -31.12 -11.31 10.94
CA ALA A 56 -31.95 -11.80 9.84
C ALA A 56 -31.20 -11.46 8.53
N PRO A 57 -30.96 -12.44 7.64
CA PRO A 57 -30.20 -12.19 6.43
C PRO A 57 -30.88 -11.01 5.71
N ALA A 58 -30.10 -9.96 5.43
CA ALA A 58 -30.49 -8.97 4.47
C ALA A 58 -30.97 -9.76 3.24
N ALA A 59 -32.24 -9.57 2.87
CA ALA A 59 -32.83 -10.28 1.76
C ALA A 59 -31.88 -10.10 0.58
N ALA A 60 -31.23 -11.20 0.16
CA ALA A 60 -30.43 -11.23 -1.04
C ALA A 60 -31.28 -10.60 -2.14
N ALA A 61 -30.77 -9.54 -2.76
CA ALA A 61 -31.36 -8.98 -3.95
C ALA A 61 -31.52 -10.15 -4.93
N THR A 62 -32.76 -10.57 -5.12
CA THR A 62 -33.08 -11.63 -6.07
C THR A 62 -32.70 -11.10 -7.44
N ASP A 63 -31.77 -11.77 -8.12
CA ASP A 63 -31.45 -11.55 -9.53
C ASP A 63 -32.76 -11.48 -10.33
N ALA A 64 -33.20 -10.26 -10.60
CA ALA A 64 -34.27 -10.01 -11.56
C ALA A 64 -33.73 -10.40 -12.94
N PRO A 65 -34.56 -10.96 -13.84
CA PRO A 65 -34.13 -11.21 -15.20
C PRO A 65 -33.61 -9.90 -15.81
N ALA A 66 -32.49 -9.97 -16.55
CA ALA A 66 -31.90 -8.83 -17.27
C ALA A 66 -32.92 -8.21 -18.24
N GLY A 67 -33.70 -7.26 -17.74
CA GLY A 67 -34.50 -6.34 -18.52
C GLY A 67 -33.59 -5.24 -19.07
N THR A 68 -34.03 -4.64 -20.17
CA THR A 68 -33.42 -3.40 -20.64
C THR A 68 -33.99 -2.21 -19.87
N ASN A 69 -33.14 -1.27 -19.51
CA ASN A 69 -33.42 -0.08 -18.73
C ASN A 69 -33.24 1.17 -19.59
N SER A 70 -33.95 2.23 -19.19
CA SER A 70 -33.62 3.60 -19.59
C SER A 70 -32.68 4.17 -18.53
N SER A 71 -31.38 4.12 -18.80
CA SER A 71 -30.34 4.56 -17.85
C SER A 71 -29.18 5.29 -18.52
N PHE A 72 -28.43 6.07 -17.75
CA PHE A 72 -27.19 6.72 -18.16
C PHE A 72 -26.19 6.78 -17.00
N LEU A 73 -24.90 6.87 -17.32
CA LEU A 73 -23.83 7.01 -16.33
C LEU A 73 -23.31 8.44 -16.25
N LEU A 74 -23.12 8.94 -15.03
CA LEU A 74 -22.48 10.22 -14.74
C LEU A 74 -21.17 9.98 -13.98
N PRO A 75 -20.00 10.07 -14.65
CA PRO A 75 -18.71 10.00 -13.97
C PRO A 75 -18.41 11.27 -13.15
N VAL A 76 -17.86 11.06 -11.97
CA VAL A 76 -17.31 12.09 -11.10
C VAL A 76 -15.81 11.87 -10.92
N LEU A 77 -15.02 12.83 -11.39
CA LEU A 77 -13.59 12.92 -11.17
C LEU A 77 -13.35 13.59 -9.81
N PRO A 78 -12.68 12.91 -8.85
CA PRO A 78 -12.44 13.42 -7.51
C PRO A 78 -11.31 14.46 -7.51
N ASP A 79 -10.72 14.72 -6.34
CA ASP A 79 -9.60 15.61 -6.10
C ASP A 79 -8.33 15.11 -6.82
N THR A 80 -8.02 15.74 -7.96
CA THR A 80 -7.00 15.29 -8.93
C THR A 80 -5.61 15.91 -8.70
N GLN A 81 -5.43 16.70 -7.64
CA GLN A 81 -4.29 17.60 -7.47
C GLN A 81 -2.93 16.91 -7.55
N PHE A 82 -2.84 15.69 -7.02
CA PHE A 82 -1.61 14.93 -7.01
C PHE A 82 -1.26 14.37 -8.39
N TYR A 83 -2.25 14.02 -9.22
CA TYR A 83 -2.03 13.66 -10.61
C TYR A 83 -1.41 14.80 -11.40
N SER A 84 -1.83 16.03 -11.10
CA SER A 84 -1.25 17.25 -11.67
C SER A 84 0.16 17.52 -11.15
N ARG A 85 0.36 17.51 -9.82
CA ARG A 85 1.65 17.77 -9.16
C ARG A 85 2.75 16.80 -9.58
N TYR A 86 2.44 15.52 -9.63
CA TYR A 86 3.43 14.47 -9.85
C TYR A 86 3.46 13.92 -11.27
N SER A 87 2.74 14.57 -12.19
CA SER A 87 2.65 14.18 -13.60
C SER A 87 4.03 13.93 -14.22
N ALA A 88 4.85 14.98 -14.32
CA ALA A 88 6.14 14.91 -15.01
C ALA A 88 7.26 14.28 -14.16
N SER A 89 7.16 14.37 -12.83
CA SER A 89 8.23 13.97 -11.91
C SER A 89 8.14 12.50 -11.48
N GLN A 90 6.95 11.91 -11.47
CA GLN A 90 6.76 10.53 -10.99
C GLN A 90 5.90 9.69 -11.93
N PHE A 91 4.70 10.14 -12.29
CA PHE A 91 3.77 9.27 -13.03
C PHE A 91 4.28 8.89 -14.41
N TYR A 92 4.70 9.87 -15.22
CA TYR A 92 5.29 9.59 -16.53
C TYR A 92 6.58 8.78 -16.46
N PRO A 93 7.58 9.15 -15.62
CA PRO A 93 8.81 8.36 -15.50
C PRO A 93 8.58 6.92 -15.02
N LYS A 94 7.65 6.70 -14.08
CA LYS A 94 7.44 5.39 -13.45
C LYS A 94 6.48 4.50 -14.21
N TYR A 95 5.37 5.05 -14.72
CA TYR A 95 4.27 4.29 -15.32
C TYR A 95 4.07 4.57 -16.80
N GLY A 96 4.77 5.55 -17.38
CA GLY A 96 4.60 5.95 -18.78
C GLY A 96 3.27 6.67 -19.08
N THR A 97 2.44 6.91 -18.06
CA THR A 97 1.11 7.50 -18.19
C THR A 97 0.76 8.33 -16.96
N ASN A 98 -0.26 9.18 -17.06
CA ASN A 98 -0.80 9.96 -15.96
C ASN A 98 -2.23 9.45 -15.61
N PRO A 99 -2.56 9.17 -14.33
CA PRO A 99 -3.89 8.66 -13.95
C PRO A 99 -5.05 9.55 -14.40
N PHE A 100 -4.89 10.88 -14.32
CA PHE A 100 -5.92 11.85 -14.72
C PHE A 100 -6.21 11.77 -16.22
N GLU A 101 -5.16 11.64 -17.04
CA GLU A 101 -5.32 11.46 -18.49
C GLU A 101 -6.00 10.14 -18.84
N VAL A 102 -5.73 9.08 -18.06
CA VAL A 102 -6.34 7.76 -18.25
C VAL A 102 -7.82 7.78 -17.88
N GLN A 103 -8.20 8.42 -16.77
CA GLN A 103 -9.61 8.60 -16.40
C GLN A 103 -10.39 9.30 -17.52
N THR A 104 -9.91 10.45 -17.98
CA THR A 104 -10.62 11.23 -19.00
C THR A 104 -10.63 10.53 -20.36
N LYS A 105 -9.56 9.80 -20.69
CA LYS A 105 -9.50 9.02 -21.94
C LYS A 105 -10.44 7.81 -21.89
N TRP A 106 -10.48 7.08 -20.78
CA TRP A 106 -11.40 5.95 -20.60
C TRP A 106 -12.86 6.41 -20.75
N ILE A 107 -13.22 7.54 -20.13
CA ILE A 107 -14.55 8.13 -20.29
C ILE A 107 -14.87 8.39 -21.76
N VAL A 108 -13.94 9.00 -22.51
CA VAL A 108 -14.13 9.29 -23.94
C VAL A 108 -14.27 8.03 -24.77
N ASP A 109 -13.41 7.04 -24.52
CA ASP A 109 -13.37 5.80 -25.30
C ASP A 109 -14.65 4.97 -25.09
N HIS A 110 -15.27 5.03 -23.90
CA HIS A 110 -16.45 4.23 -23.54
C HIS A 110 -17.76 5.04 -23.46
N LYS A 111 -17.76 6.35 -23.78
CA LYS A 111 -18.94 7.21 -23.61
C LYS A 111 -20.22 6.72 -24.29
N ASN A 112 -20.09 6.07 -25.45
CA ASN A 112 -21.25 5.64 -26.23
C ASN A 112 -21.88 4.36 -25.68
N GLU A 113 -21.05 3.39 -25.25
CA GLU A 113 -21.54 2.12 -24.70
C GLU A 113 -22.00 2.26 -23.25
N LEU A 114 -21.40 3.18 -22.49
CA LEU A 114 -21.78 3.54 -21.12
C LEU A 114 -22.80 4.67 -21.05
N ASN A 115 -23.27 5.17 -22.19
CA ASN A 115 -24.23 6.27 -22.29
C ASN A 115 -23.88 7.44 -21.35
N ILE A 116 -22.69 8.00 -21.49
CA ILE A 116 -22.18 9.08 -20.63
C ILE A 116 -22.53 10.43 -21.27
N PRO A 117 -23.50 11.20 -20.72
CA PRO A 117 -23.91 12.47 -21.31
C PRO A 117 -23.09 13.64 -20.78
N PHE A 118 -22.43 13.49 -19.62
CA PHE A 118 -21.76 14.58 -18.90
C PHE A 118 -20.74 14.04 -17.88
N VAL A 119 -19.79 14.88 -17.45
CA VAL A 119 -18.80 14.56 -16.41
C VAL A 119 -18.73 15.69 -15.36
N VAL A 120 -18.55 15.34 -14.09
CA VAL A 120 -18.36 16.31 -13.00
C VAL A 120 -16.94 16.20 -12.45
N GLN A 121 -16.25 17.33 -12.25
CA GLN A 121 -15.00 17.41 -11.50
C GLN A 121 -15.23 18.31 -10.26
N VAL A 122 -14.80 17.86 -9.08
CA VAL A 122 -15.20 18.43 -7.77
C VAL A 122 -14.20 19.39 -7.13
N GLY A 123 -13.20 19.88 -7.86
CA GLY A 123 -12.17 20.80 -7.38
C GLY A 123 -10.83 20.15 -7.10
N ASP A 124 -9.91 20.95 -6.56
CA ASP A 124 -8.50 20.61 -6.37
C ASP A 124 -7.91 19.97 -7.64
N VAL A 125 -7.93 20.79 -8.69
CA VAL A 125 -7.40 20.43 -10.00
C VAL A 125 -5.87 20.39 -9.96
N VAL A 126 -5.25 21.26 -9.17
CA VAL A 126 -3.81 21.30 -8.89
C VAL A 126 -3.54 21.34 -7.40
N ASP A 127 -2.32 20.98 -6.97
CA ASP A 127 -1.95 20.97 -5.55
C ASP A 127 -1.34 22.30 -5.14
N GLN A 128 -0.69 22.97 -6.09
CA GLN A 128 0.00 24.22 -5.87
C GLN A 128 -0.37 25.21 -6.99
N GLN A 129 -1.36 26.08 -6.75
CA GLN A 129 -1.83 27.03 -7.79
C GLN A 129 -0.72 27.90 -8.41
N GLY A 130 0.40 28.13 -7.70
CA GLY A 130 1.54 28.88 -8.19
C GLY A 130 2.45 28.14 -9.18
N VAL A 131 2.25 26.82 -9.38
CA VAL A 131 3.13 25.97 -10.19
C VAL A 131 2.47 25.70 -11.55
N SER A 132 2.99 26.34 -12.60
CA SER A 132 2.39 26.27 -13.95
C SER A 132 2.33 24.85 -14.52
N GLY A 133 3.33 24.01 -14.23
CA GLY A 133 3.39 22.65 -14.76
C GLY A 133 2.22 21.75 -14.31
N GLU A 134 1.69 21.98 -13.11
CA GLU A 134 0.52 21.23 -12.62
C GLU A 134 -0.72 21.60 -13.42
N TRP A 135 -0.91 22.89 -13.67
CA TRP A 135 -2.00 23.39 -14.48
C TRP A 135 -1.95 22.92 -15.92
N ASP A 136 -0.74 22.80 -16.49
CA ASP A 136 -0.55 22.30 -17.85
C ASP A 136 -0.89 20.80 -17.94
N ALA A 137 -0.54 20.02 -16.92
CA ALA A 137 -0.93 18.61 -16.81
C ALA A 137 -2.45 18.44 -16.68
N ALA A 138 -3.09 19.20 -15.79
CA ALA A 138 -4.54 19.17 -15.61
C ALA A 138 -5.30 19.58 -16.88
N ALA A 139 -4.88 20.69 -17.50
CA ALA A 139 -5.50 21.17 -18.73
C ALA A 139 -5.38 20.15 -19.87
N LYS A 140 -4.25 19.44 -19.95
CA LYS A 140 -4.05 18.34 -20.91
C LYS A 140 -5.04 17.19 -20.65
N ALA A 141 -5.19 16.75 -19.40
CA ALA A 141 -6.14 15.69 -19.04
C ALA A 141 -7.59 16.07 -19.35
N MET A 142 -8.03 17.27 -18.95
CA MET A 142 -9.40 17.75 -19.20
C MET A 142 -9.68 18.01 -20.69
N LYS A 143 -8.64 18.33 -21.48
CA LYS A 143 -8.77 18.50 -22.94
C LYS A 143 -9.20 17.21 -23.64
N ASN A 144 -8.88 16.04 -23.09
CA ASN A 144 -9.36 14.75 -23.64
C ASN A 144 -10.90 14.73 -23.73
N LEU A 145 -11.62 15.19 -22.68
CA LEU A 145 -13.09 15.26 -22.68
C LEU A 145 -13.59 16.20 -23.77
N THR A 146 -12.99 17.40 -23.85
CA THR A 146 -13.37 18.43 -24.84
C THR A 146 -13.13 17.96 -26.28
N ASP A 147 -12.00 17.32 -26.55
CA ASP A 147 -11.65 16.77 -27.87
C ASP A 147 -12.47 15.53 -28.21
N GLY A 148 -12.76 14.71 -27.22
CA GLY A 148 -13.61 13.53 -27.31
C GLY A 148 -15.09 13.83 -27.40
N GLY A 149 -15.51 15.10 -27.28
CA GLY A 149 -16.92 15.51 -27.35
C GLY A 149 -17.73 15.02 -26.14
N VAL A 150 -17.17 15.11 -24.94
CA VAL A 150 -17.84 14.84 -23.66
C VAL A 150 -17.89 16.17 -22.88
N PRO A 151 -19.08 16.73 -22.61
CA PRO A 151 -19.20 17.94 -21.82
C PRO A 151 -18.88 17.67 -20.35
N TYR A 152 -18.37 18.68 -19.65
CA TYR A 152 -18.06 18.56 -18.23
C TYR A 152 -18.31 19.86 -17.46
N SER A 153 -18.40 19.73 -16.14
CA SER A 153 -18.26 20.83 -15.19
C SER A 153 -16.96 20.67 -14.39
N VAL A 154 -16.38 21.80 -14.00
CA VAL A 154 -15.19 21.93 -13.15
C VAL A 154 -15.39 23.16 -12.27
N LEU A 155 -14.91 23.11 -11.04
CA LEU A 155 -14.93 24.20 -10.06
C LEU A 155 -13.57 24.26 -9.36
N PRO A 156 -13.15 25.40 -8.78
CA PRO A 156 -11.92 25.46 -7.99
C PRO A 156 -12.15 24.89 -6.58
N GLY A 157 -11.19 24.10 -6.11
CA GLY A 157 -11.04 23.71 -4.71
C GLY A 157 -10.19 24.69 -3.91
N ASN A 158 -9.78 24.30 -2.70
CA ASN A 158 -8.97 25.17 -1.84
C ASN A 158 -7.51 25.30 -2.32
N HIS A 159 -6.99 24.34 -3.09
CA HIS A 159 -5.64 24.38 -3.67
C HIS A 159 -5.56 25.16 -4.99
N ASP A 160 -6.70 25.43 -5.62
CA ASP A 160 -6.79 26.10 -6.93
C ASP A 160 -6.78 27.64 -6.86
N VAL A 161 -6.80 28.19 -5.64
CA VAL A 161 -6.87 29.64 -5.37
C VAL A 161 -5.68 30.14 -4.55
N SER A 162 -5.29 31.40 -4.74
CA SER A 162 -4.12 31.98 -4.07
C SER A 162 -4.35 32.32 -2.59
N ASP A 163 -5.61 32.35 -2.14
CA ASP A 163 -5.99 32.53 -0.73
C ASP A 163 -7.22 31.68 -0.41
N MET A 164 -6.99 30.48 0.13
CA MET A 164 -8.06 29.52 0.46
C MET A 164 -8.99 29.99 1.58
N ASN A 165 -8.56 30.95 2.41
CA ASN A 165 -9.35 31.45 3.53
C ASN A 165 -10.30 32.58 3.12
N ALA A 166 -10.07 33.19 1.94
CA ALA A 166 -10.95 34.21 1.39
C ALA A 166 -12.19 33.60 0.72
N ARG A 167 -13.28 34.39 0.68
CA ARG A 167 -14.43 34.06 -0.17
C ARG A 167 -14.01 34.02 -1.63
N SER A 168 -14.68 33.16 -2.41
CA SER A 168 -14.41 33.02 -3.85
C SER A 168 -14.44 34.38 -4.54
N SER A 169 -13.41 34.64 -5.34
CA SER A 169 -13.34 35.83 -6.18
C SER A 169 -12.40 35.64 -7.35
N GLU A 170 -12.63 36.41 -8.41
CA GLU A 170 -11.75 36.44 -9.58
C GLU A 170 -10.31 36.86 -9.23
N ALA A 171 -10.14 37.66 -8.18
CA ALA A 171 -8.85 38.23 -7.77
C ALA A 171 -7.85 37.18 -7.27
N ILE A 172 -8.35 36.08 -6.68
CA ILE A 172 -7.51 35.01 -6.11
C ILE A 172 -7.44 33.77 -7.01
N SER A 173 -8.09 33.79 -8.19
CA SER A 173 -8.31 32.60 -9.02
C SER A 173 -7.72 32.75 -10.42
N GLY A 174 -6.70 33.60 -10.59
CA GLY A 174 -6.16 33.96 -11.91
C GLY A 174 -5.67 32.76 -12.73
N ASN A 175 -4.97 31.81 -12.09
CA ASN A 175 -4.42 30.65 -12.78
C ASN A 175 -5.50 29.63 -13.18
N TYR A 176 -6.49 29.42 -12.32
CA TYR A 176 -7.69 28.64 -12.63
C TYR A 176 -8.44 29.22 -13.83
N ARG A 177 -8.80 30.51 -13.76
CA ARG A 177 -9.59 31.19 -14.82
C ARG A 177 -8.87 31.24 -16.17
N ALA A 178 -7.54 31.27 -16.18
CA ALA A 178 -6.77 31.19 -17.42
C ALA A 178 -6.99 29.89 -18.20
N ARG A 179 -7.46 28.82 -17.56
CA ARG A 179 -7.70 27.49 -18.18
C ARG A 179 -9.16 27.08 -18.18
N PHE A 180 -9.90 27.44 -17.12
CA PHE A 180 -11.28 27.04 -16.89
C PHE A 180 -12.23 28.25 -16.69
N GLY A 181 -11.85 29.43 -17.19
CA GLY A 181 -12.69 30.63 -17.15
C GLY A 181 -13.93 30.56 -18.05
N ALA A 182 -14.74 31.61 -18.07
CA ALA A 182 -16.02 31.62 -18.77
C ALA A 182 -15.89 31.34 -20.28
N ASP A 183 -14.87 31.90 -20.92
CA ASP A 183 -14.61 31.67 -22.36
C ASP A 183 -14.25 30.20 -22.65
N ALA A 184 -13.45 29.57 -21.78
CA ALA A 184 -13.08 28.17 -21.93
C ALA A 184 -14.30 27.25 -21.73
N MET A 185 -15.14 27.56 -20.74
CA MET A 185 -16.41 26.87 -20.49
C MET A 185 -17.40 27.01 -21.66
N ALA A 186 -17.52 28.21 -22.24
CA ALA A 186 -18.35 28.43 -23.41
C ALA A 186 -17.81 27.68 -24.64
N ALA A 187 -16.49 27.68 -24.84
CA ALA A 187 -15.85 26.96 -25.94
C ALA A 187 -16.02 25.44 -25.84
N GLN A 188 -15.85 24.85 -24.66
CA GLN A 188 -16.07 23.41 -24.48
C GLN A 188 -17.55 23.05 -24.65
N SER A 189 -18.48 23.87 -24.14
CA SER A 189 -19.92 23.66 -24.33
C SER A 189 -20.30 23.65 -25.81
N ALA A 190 -19.85 24.67 -26.57
CA ALA A 190 -20.10 24.76 -28.00
C ALA A 190 -19.53 23.56 -28.78
N LYS A 191 -18.37 23.04 -28.37
CA LYS A 191 -17.70 21.92 -29.03
C LYS A 191 -18.32 20.56 -28.70
N THR A 192 -18.83 20.39 -27.49
CA THR A 192 -19.39 19.12 -26.97
C THR A 192 -20.90 18.99 -27.20
N GLY A 193 -21.59 20.10 -27.51
CA GLY A 193 -23.03 20.12 -27.77
C GLY A 193 -23.90 20.24 -26.51
N SER A 194 -23.30 20.45 -25.33
CA SER A 194 -24.04 20.83 -24.11
C SER A 194 -24.50 22.29 -24.18
N THR A 195 -25.46 22.67 -23.34
CA THR A 195 -25.89 24.07 -23.22
C THR A 195 -25.39 24.67 -21.91
N LEU A 196 -24.39 25.55 -21.98
CA LEU A 196 -23.98 26.39 -20.84
C LEU A 196 -25.11 27.38 -20.51
N LEU A 197 -25.76 27.20 -19.36
CA LEU A 197 -26.82 28.09 -18.87
C LEU A 197 -26.25 29.40 -18.30
N GLY A 198 -25.05 29.35 -17.75
CA GLY A 198 -24.34 30.53 -17.28
C GLY A 198 -23.12 30.20 -16.44
N THR A 199 -22.33 31.24 -16.16
CA THR A 199 -21.21 31.20 -15.21
C THR A 199 -21.30 32.37 -14.23
N PHE A 200 -20.62 32.25 -13.10
CA PHE A 200 -20.43 33.33 -12.13
C PHE A 200 -18.95 33.49 -11.80
N GLN A 201 -18.53 34.74 -11.56
CA GLN A 201 -17.13 35.14 -11.33
C GLN A 201 -16.16 34.54 -12.36
N ASP A 202 -16.48 34.69 -13.65
CA ASP A 202 -15.65 34.21 -14.76
C ASP A 202 -15.28 32.72 -14.67
N GLY A 203 -16.30 31.86 -14.56
CA GLY A 203 -16.16 30.40 -14.63
C GLY A 203 -15.84 29.70 -13.31
N LEU A 204 -15.78 30.44 -12.20
CA LEU A 204 -15.63 29.83 -10.86
C LEU A 204 -16.82 28.94 -10.49
N SER A 205 -18.03 29.39 -10.82
CA SER A 205 -19.25 28.58 -10.72
C SER A 205 -19.93 28.53 -12.08
N SER A 206 -20.56 27.40 -12.41
CA SER A 206 -21.14 27.17 -13.73
C SER A 206 -22.35 26.25 -13.68
N ALA A 207 -23.26 26.44 -14.64
CA ALA A 207 -24.45 25.62 -14.78
C ALA A 207 -24.57 25.15 -16.24
N TYR A 208 -24.75 23.85 -16.42
CA TYR A 208 -24.93 23.23 -17.74
C TYR A 208 -26.23 22.47 -17.79
N LEU A 209 -26.91 22.56 -18.94
CA LEU A 209 -28.04 21.72 -19.30
C LEU A 209 -27.56 20.65 -20.29
N PHE A 210 -27.90 19.40 -19.99
CA PHE A 210 -27.65 18.25 -20.86
C PHE A 210 -28.91 17.38 -20.96
N GLU A 211 -28.97 16.52 -21.97
CA GLU A 211 -30.05 15.59 -22.21
C GLU A 211 -29.56 14.16 -21.98
N ALA A 212 -30.36 13.35 -21.29
CA ALA A 212 -30.15 11.93 -21.15
C ALA A 212 -31.51 11.24 -21.07
N GLU A 213 -31.67 10.10 -21.76
CA GLU A 213 -32.89 9.29 -21.73
C GLU A 213 -34.19 10.05 -22.09
N GLY A 214 -34.10 11.07 -22.94
CA GLY A 214 -35.24 11.91 -23.34
C GLY A 214 -35.64 12.96 -22.31
N HIS A 215 -34.83 13.16 -21.26
CA HIS A 215 -35.06 14.12 -20.19
C HIS A 215 -33.90 15.12 -20.05
N GLN A 216 -34.23 16.32 -19.60
CA GLN A 216 -33.25 17.37 -19.32
C GLN A 216 -32.72 17.25 -17.89
N TRP A 217 -31.45 17.59 -17.72
CA TRP A 217 -30.73 17.56 -16.44
C TRP A 217 -29.84 18.78 -16.30
N ILE A 218 -29.60 19.21 -15.07
CA ILE A 218 -28.67 20.31 -14.77
C ILE A 218 -27.50 19.79 -13.92
N SER A 219 -26.28 20.10 -14.38
CA SER A 219 -25.08 20.08 -13.54
C SER A 219 -24.83 21.50 -13.02
N LEU A 220 -24.90 21.69 -11.70
CA LEU A 220 -24.68 22.98 -11.04
C LEU A 220 -23.42 22.93 -10.17
N ALA A 221 -22.34 23.53 -10.64
CA ALA A 221 -21.05 23.57 -9.95
C ALA A 221 -20.87 24.89 -9.19
N ILE A 222 -20.65 24.81 -7.88
CA ILE A 222 -20.48 25.93 -6.95
C ILE A 222 -19.05 25.95 -6.40
N ALA A 223 -18.35 27.07 -6.60
CA ALA A 223 -16.95 27.25 -6.22
C ALA A 223 -16.68 27.04 -4.72
N TRP A 224 -15.43 26.66 -4.39
CA TRP A 224 -14.93 26.69 -3.02
C TRP A 224 -15.19 28.05 -2.37
N ASN A 225 -15.73 28.01 -1.15
CA ASN A 225 -15.96 29.19 -0.31
C ASN A 225 -16.75 30.31 -1.01
N ALA A 226 -17.76 29.95 -1.82
CA ALA A 226 -18.57 30.87 -2.60
C ALA A 226 -19.18 32.05 -1.79
N SER A 227 -19.41 33.19 -2.44
CA SER A 227 -20.10 34.33 -1.82
C SER A 227 -21.64 34.16 -1.88
N ASP A 228 -22.37 34.94 -1.07
CA ASP A 228 -23.84 34.96 -1.12
C ASP A 228 -24.38 35.37 -2.51
N ASP A 229 -23.63 36.18 -3.26
CA ASP A 229 -23.99 36.56 -4.64
C ASP A 229 -23.96 35.34 -5.59
N THR A 230 -23.07 34.38 -5.36
CA THR A 230 -23.06 33.11 -6.09
C THR A 230 -24.36 32.33 -5.84
N PHE A 231 -24.88 32.34 -4.61
CA PHE A 231 -26.16 31.70 -4.31
C PHE A 231 -27.33 32.41 -4.96
N GLY A 232 -27.31 33.75 -5.00
CA GLY A 232 -28.31 34.53 -5.75
C GLY A 232 -28.32 34.20 -7.25
N TRP A 233 -27.13 34.06 -7.86
CA TRP A 233 -26.99 33.61 -9.25
C TRP A 233 -27.52 32.18 -9.45
N ALA A 234 -27.11 31.25 -8.59
CA ALA A 234 -27.53 29.85 -8.67
C ALA A 234 -29.05 29.71 -8.51
N GLN A 235 -29.65 30.43 -7.56
CA GLN A 235 -31.10 30.49 -7.39
C GLN A 235 -31.79 31.00 -8.66
N GLY A 236 -31.23 32.02 -9.33
CA GLY A 236 -31.75 32.50 -10.60
C GLY A 236 -31.77 31.46 -11.71
N ILE A 237 -30.78 30.55 -11.75
CA ILE A 237 -30.80 29.39 -12.66
C ILE A 237 -31.90 28.40 -12.26
N LEU A 238 -31.99 28.04 -10.97
CA LEU A 238 -32.99 27.10 -10.47
C LEU A 238 -34.42 27.60 -10.70
N ASP A 239 -34.69 28.90 -10.50
CA ASP A 239 -35.99 29.52 -10.71
C ASP A 239 -36.45 29.45 -12.19
N GLN A 240 -35.50 29.46 -13.13
CA GLN A 240 -35.77 29.32 -14.56
C GLN A 240 -36.03 27.87 -14.98
N HIS A 241 -35.65 26.90 -14.13
CA HIS A 241 -35.71 25.47 -14.41
C HIS A 241 -36.35 24.64 -13.26
N PRO A 242 -37.57 24.99 -12.78
CA PRO A 242 -38.15 24.45 -11.54
C PRO A 242 -38.52 22.96 -11.56
N LYS A 243 -38.38 22.27 -12.70
CA LYS A 243 -38.74 20.86 -12.88
C LYS A 243 -37.62 20.01 -13.49
N VAL A 244 -36.43 20.56 -13.58
CA VAL A 244 -35.26 19.90 -14.18
C VAL A 244 -34.38 19.40 -13.04
N PRO A 245 -34.15 18.09 -12.88
CA PRO A 245 -33.32 17.58 -11.80
C PRO A 245 -31.91 18.14 -11.86
N VAL A 246 -31.35 18.41 -10.68
CA VAL A 246 -30.05 19.05 -10.50
C VAL A 246 -29.14 18.13 -9.70
N VAL A 247 -27.96 17.86 -10.28
CA VAL A 247 -26.78 17.38 -9.56
C VAL A 247 -25.95 18.62 -9.20
N LEU A 248 -25.78 18.87 -7.91
CA LEU A 248 -24.98 19.98 -7.41
C LEU A 248 -23.59 19.49 -7.00
N SER A 249 -22.54 20.09 -7.53
CA SER A 249 -21.18 19.87 -7.04
C SER A 249 -20.62 21.10 -6.33
N SER A 250 -19.88 20.87 -5.26
CA SER A 250 -19.04 21.87 -4.62
C SER A 250 -17.88 21.16 -3.95
N HIS A 251 -16.76 21.85 -3.75
CA HIS A 251 -15.56 21.20 -3.24
C HIS A 251 -15.74 20.61 -1.83
N ALA A 252 -16.52 21.27 -0.95
CA ALA A 252 -16.84 20.76 0.38
C ALA A 252 -18.31 20.96 0.74
N ILE A 253 -19.00 19.86 1.08
CA ILE A 253 -20.42 19.86 1.49
C ILE A 253 -20.60 19.04 2.77
N ILE A 254 -20.35 17.73 2.73
CA ILE A 254 -20.28 16.90 3.93
C ILE A 254 -18.82 16.53 4.21
N ASN A 255 -18.50 16.24 5.46
CA ASN A 255 -17.19 15.72 5.87
C ASN A 255 -17.37 14.25 6.32
N ILE A 256 -16.26 13.55 6.53
CA ILE A 256 -16.19 12.21 7.09
C ILE A 256 -15.66 12.28 8.53
N ALA A 257 -16.20 11.44 9.41
CA ALA A 257 -15.77 11.36 10.80
C ALA A 257 -14.44 10.61 10.91
N GLU A 258 -13.80 10.69 12.07
CA GLU A 258 -12.50 10.04 12.34
C GLU A 258 -12.55 8.51 12.19
N ASP A 259 -13.75 7.91 12.22
CA ASP A 259 -14.00 6.49 11.94
C ASP A 259 -13.89 6.11 10.45
N GLN A 260 -13.61 7.09 9.57
CA GLN A 260 -13.46 6.96 8.13
C GLN A 260 -14.67 6.32 7.43
N THR A 261 -15.85 6.42 8.04
CA THR A 261 -17.08 5.80 7.52
C THR A 261 -18.27 6.73 7.65
N SER A 262 -18.46 7.33 8.83
CA SER A 262 -19.65 8.09 9.17
C SER A 262 -19.58 9.51 8.62
N PRO A 263 -20.70 10.06 8.09
CA PRO A 263 -20.75 11.45 7.67
C PRO A 263 -20.75 12.39 8.88
N THR A 264 -20.09 13.54 8.75
CA THR A 264 -20.11 14.62 9.74
C THR A 264 -20.37 15.97 9.07
N SER A 265 -20.82 16.94 9.88
CA SER A 265 -21.19 18.26 9.40
C SER A 265 -19.95 19.10 9.08
N TRP A 266 -20.06 19.91 8.03
CA TRP A 266 -19.14 20.98 7.71
C TRP A 266 -19.92 22.29 7.66
N TRP A 267 -19.45 23.29 8.40
CA TRP A 267 -20.19 24.55 8.58
C TRP A 267 -20.59 25.21 7.26
N TRP A 268 -19.75 25.11 6.23
CA TRP A 268 -20.05 25.71 4.92
C TRP A 268 -21.09 24.91 4.14
N GLY A 269 -21.04 23.58 4.23
CA GLY A 269 -22.06 22.72 3.66
C GLY A 269 -23.42 22.91 4.31
N ASP A 270 -23.45 23.19 5.62
CA ASP A 270 -24.69 23.54 6.33
C ASP A 270 -25.24 24.90 5.86
N VAL A 271 -24.37 25.87 5.57
CA VAL A 271 -24.79 27.13 4.92
C VAL A 271 -25.38 26.87 3.54
N LEU A 272 -24.72 26.07 2.70
CA LEU A 272 -25.22 25.72 1.38
C LEU A 272 -26.56 24.97 1.45
N TRP A 273 -26.70 24.08 2.45
CA TRP A 273 -27.93 23.37 2.74
C TRP A 273 -29.08 24.32 3.05
N ASP A 274 -28.87 25.24 3.99
CA ASP A 274 -29.90 26.16 4.47
C ASP A 274 -30.27 27.26 3.49
N GLN A 275 -29.29 27.74 2.72
CA GLN A 275 -29.49 28.86 1.82
C GLN A 275 -30.01 28.42 0.45
N LEU A 276 -29.56 27.27 -0.06
CA LEU A 276 -29.85 26.83 -1.43
C LEU A 276 -30.50 25.44 -1.48
N ILE A 277 -29.85 24.39 -0.96
CA ILE A 277 -30.24 23.00 -1.27
C ILE A 277 -31.65 22.67 -0.77
N ARG A 278 -31.94 22.88 0.51
CA ARG A 278 -33.22 22.42 1.10
C ARG A 278 -34.45 23.15 0.57
N LYS A 279 -34.26 24.32 -0.05
CA LYS A 279 -35.33 25.19 -0.57
C LYS A 279 -35.63 24.96 -2.05
N ASN A 280 -34.88 24.10 -2.73
CA ASN A 280 -35.03 23.84 -4.16
C ASN A 280 -35.28 22.35 -4.40
N ASP A 281 -36.53 22.01 -4.69
CA ASP A 281 -36.95 20.60 -4.83
C ASP A 281 -36.29 19.89 -6.01
N GLN A 282 -35.76 20.62 -6.98
CA GLN A 282 -35.09 19.97 -8.10
C GLN A 282 -33.66 19.50 -7.79
N ILE A 283 -33.06 19.87 -6.65
CA ILE A 283 -31.75 19.34 -6.25
C ILE A 283 -31.95 17.95 -5.64
N ILE A 284 -31.36 16.94 -6.27
CA ILE A 284 -31.57 15.52 -5.92
C ILE A 284 -30.33 14.86 -5.34
N LEU A 285 -29.16 15.32 -5.77
CA LEU A 285 -27.86 14.76 -5.47
C LEU A 285 -26.86 15.91 -5.27
N THR A 286 -26.04 15.81 -4.23
CA THR A 286 -24.87 16.67 -4.06
C THR A 286 -23.60 15.84 -4.00
N VAL A 287 -22.52 16.30 -4.64
CA VAL A 287 -21.23 15.60 -4.65
C VAL A 287 -20.10 16.54 -4.26
N ASN A 288 -19.21 16.10 -3.35
CA ASN A 288 -18.02 16.84 -2.93
C ASN A 288 -16.77 15.97 -2.76
N GLY A 289 -15.62 16.64 -2.73
CA GLY A 289 -14.30 16.10 -2.42
C GLY A 289 -13.78 16.63 -1.08
N HIS A 290 -12.54 17.12 -1.07
CA HIS A 290 -11.86 17.87 0.01
C HIS A 290 -11.54 17.12 1.31
N PHE A 291 -12.40 16.20 1.73
CA PHE A 291 -12.16 15.40 2.94
C PHE A 291 -11.87 13.97 2.55
N HIS A 292 -10.71 13.47 2.94
CA HIS A 292 -10.18 12.20 2.46
C HIS A 292 -11.07 11.01 2.85
N GLY A 293 -11.50 10.24 1.86
CA GLY A 293 -12.29 9.03 2.03
C GLY A 293 -13.57 9.03 1.20
N ALA A 294 -14.50 8.17 1.57
CA ALA A 294 -15.82 8.10 0.95
C ALA A 294 -16.88 7.94 2.03
N THR A 295 -17.91 8.79 1.99
CA THR A 295 -19.06 8.72 2.89
C THR A 295 -20.31 9.26 2.21
N GLN A 296 -21.47 8.95 2.78
CA GLN A 296 -22.75 9.39 2.24
C GLN A 296 -23.79 9.61 3.34
N GLN A 297 -24.71 10.53 3.07
CA GLN A 297 -25.92 10.71 3.86
C GLN A 297 -27.11 11.10 2.99
N THR A 298 -28.31 10.92 3.51
CA THR A 298 -29.54 11.43 2.90
C THR A 298 -30.23 12.40 3.86
N ARG A 299 -30.55 13.59 3.37
CA ARG A 299 -31.32 14.61 4.11
C ARG A 299 -32.65 14.87 3.42
N THR A 300 -33.67 15.29 4.16
CA THR A 300 -34.99 15.65 3.60
C THR A 300 -35.08 17.16 3.39
N ASN A 301 -35.46 17.59 2.18
CA ASN A 301 -35.64 19.00 1.85
C ASN A 301 -36.99 19.56 2.37
N ASP A 302 -37.26 20.84 2.14
CA ASP A 302 -38.47 21.54 2.62
C ASP A 302 -39.76 21.05 1.95
N PHE A 303 -39.65 20.26 0.88
CA PHE A 303 -40.75 19.66 0.13
C PHE A 303 -41.04 18.22 0.59
N GLY A 304 -40.25 17.68 1.52
CA GLY A 304 -40.40 16.31 2.02
C GLY A 304 -39.70 15.25 1.18
N HIS A 305 -38.89 15.64 0.19
CA HIS A 305 -38.17 14.72 -0.70
C HIS A 305 -36.71 14.52 -0.26
N PRO A 306 -36.12 13.35 -0.55
CA PRO A 306 -34.72 13.07 -0.22
C PRO A 306 -33.76 13.85 -1.11
N VAL A 307 -32.65 14.29 -0.53
CA VAL A 307 -31.45 14.77 -1.20
C VAL A 307 -30.30 13.91 -0.74
N HIS A 308 -29.68 13.20 -1.67
CA HIS A 308 -28.53 12.35 -1.40
C HIS A 308 -27.26 13.20 -1.44
N GLN A 309 -26.40 13.07 -0.44
CA GLN A 309 -25.14 13.80 -0.34
C GLN A 309 -24.00 12.80 -0.28
N ILE A 310 -23.10 12.86 -1.26
CA ILE A 310 -22.01 11.90 -1.44
C ILE A 310 -20.69 12.65 -1.39
N LEU A 311 -19.75 12.12 -0.62
CA LEU A 311 -18.36 12.54 -0.57
C LEU A 311 -17.50 11.44 -1.20
N THR A 312 -16.63 11.83 -2.13
CA THR A 312 -15.74 10.92 -2.86
C THR A 312 -14.37 11.58 -3.07
N ASP A 313 -13.43 11.29 -2.18
CA ASP A 313 -12.06 11.79 -2.27
C ASP A 313 -11.06 10.67 -1.96
N TYR A 314 -10.33 10.27 -2.99
CA TYR A 314 -9.33 9.20 -2.87
C TYR A 314 -7.90 9.74 -2.90
N GLN A 315 -7.67 11.06 -2.81
CA GLN A 315 -6.35 11.66 -3.04
C GLN A 315 -5.24 11.09 -2.16
N MET A 316 -5.59 10.60 -0.96
CA MET A 316 -4.65 10.03 0.00
C MET A 316 -4.42 8.52 -0.14
N ALA A 317 -5.15 7.85 -1.04
CA ALA A 317 -4.87 6.44 -1.35
C ALA A 317 -3.60 6.30 -2.20
N ALA A 318 -3.15 5.06 -2.42
CA ALA A 318 -1.91 4.75 -3.12
C ALA A 318 -1.80 5.49 -4.46
N ASP A 319 -0.58 5.95 -4.78
CA ASP A 319 -0.28 6.71 -6.00
C ASP A 319 -1.19 7.95 -6.21
N GLY A 320 -1.63 8.59 -5.13
CA GLY A 320 -2.47 9.81 -5.18
C GLY A 320 -3.94 9.53 -5.47
N GLY A 321 -4.42 8.33 -5.16
CA GLY A 321 -5.79 7.89 -5.44
C GLY A 321 -5.92 6.91 -6.59
N ASN A 322 -4.81 6.43 -7.15
CA ASN A 322 -4.80 5.33 -8.13
C ASN A 322 -5.68 5.55 -9.37
N GLY A 323 -5.99 6.79 -9.75
CA GLY A 323 -6.91 7.08 -10.85
C GLY A 323 -8.35 6.64 -10.57
N VAL A 324 -8.75 6.53 -9.30
CA VAL A 324 -10.10 6.16 -8.89
C VAL A 324 -11.09 7.29 -9.23
N MET A 325 -12.26 6.92 -9.75
CA MET A 325 -13.39 7.81 -9.99
C MET A 325 -14.70 7.12 -9.58
N THR A 326 -15.72 7.93 -9.31
CA THR A 326 -17.04 7.44 -8.88
C THR A 326 -18.03 7.59 -10.04
N LEU A 327 -18.81 6.54 -10.30
CA LEU A 327 -19.81 6.46 -11.35
C LEU A 327 -21.20 6.44 -10.73
N PHE A 328 -22.12 7.24 -11.28
CA PHE A 328 -23.53 7.22 -10.88
C PHE A 328 -24.38 6.74 -12.05
N GLU A 329 -25.00 5.56 -11.93
CA GLU A 329 -26.03 5.12 -12.89
C GLU A 329 -27.40 5.64 -12.44
N PHE A 330 -28.02 6.47 -13.26
CA PHE A 330 -29.41 6.88 -13.06
C PHE A 330 -30.32 5.92 -13.84
N ASP A 331 -30.89 4.95 -13.14
CA ASP A 331 -31.84 3.98 -13.70
C ASP A 331 -33.27 4.50 -13.54
N LEU A 332 -33.81 5.09 -14.61
CA LEU A 332 -35.14 5.69 -14.61
C LEU A 332 -36.25 4.65 -14.61
N THR A 333 -35.99 3.48 -15.21
CA THR A 333 -36.94 2.35 -15.23
C THR A 333 -37.01 1.67 -13.87
N GLY A 334 -35.84 1.38 -13.28
CA GLY A 334 -35.71 0.79 -11.95
C GLY A 334 -35.98 1.76 -10.80
N GLN A 335 -36.04 3.07 -11.06
CA GLN A 335 -36.24 4.13 -10.08
C GLN A 335 -35.21 4.08 -8.95
N LYS A 336 -33.93 4.09 -9.35
CA LYS A 336 -32.79 4.06 -8.45
C LYS A 336 -31.59 4.80 -9.03
N ILE A 337 -30.63 5.10 -8.16
CA ILE A 337 -29.31 5.59 -8.50
C ILE A 337 -28.29 4.59 -7.94
N ASP A 338 -27.55 3.91 -8.81
CA ASP A 338 -26.46 3.02 -8.40
C ASP A 338 -25.14 3.80 -8.40
N VAL A 339 -24.28 3.50 -7.44
CA VAL A 339 -22.97 4.13 -7.25
C VAL A 339 -21.91 3.05 -7.29
N ASP A 340 -20.92 3.23 -8.17
CA ASP A 340 -19.77 2.34 -8.30
C ASP A 340 -18.48 3.14 -8.33
N THR A 341 -17.46 2.65 -7.62
CA THR A 341 -16.14 3.28 -7.57
C THR A 341 -15.14 2.41 -8.32
N VAL A 342 -14.50 2.99 -9.34
CA VAL A 342 -13.65 2.25 -10.27
C VAL A 342 -12.33 2.97 -10.57
N SER A 343 -11.30 2.24 -10.99
CA SER A 343 -10.04 2.79 -11.51
C SER A 343 -9.68 2.19 -12.87
N PRO A 344 -9.74 2.97 -13.96
CA PRO A 344 -9.26 2.54 -15.28
C PRO A 344 -7.73 2.52 -15.39
N TRP A 345 -7.02 3.05 -14.40
CA TRP A 345 -5.57 3.13 -14.43
C TRP A 345 -4.87 1.89 -13.89
N ILE A 346 -5.43 1.26 -12.85
CA ILE A 346 -4.84 0.07 -12.21
C ILE A 346 -4.55 -1.07 -13.21
N PRO A 347 -5.47 -1.46 -14.12
CA PRO A 347 -5.21 -2.50 -15.12
C PRO A 347 -4.06 -2.18 -16.08
N MET A 348 -3.69 -0.89 -16.22
CA MET A 348 -2.62 -0.44 -17.10
C MET A 348 -1.24 -0.45 -16.44
N LYS A 349 -1.18 -0.55 -15.10
CA LYS A 349 0.09 -0.58 -14.36
C LYS A 349 0.86 -1.86 -14.68
N ASP A 350 2.19 -1.75 -14.72
CA ASP A 350 3.04 -2.93 -14.82
C ASP A 350 2.82 -3.83 -13.58
N LYS A 351 2.75 -5.16 -13.79
CA LYS A 351 2.46 -6.12 -12.71
C LYS A 351 3.42 -6.02 -11.54
N ALA A 352 4.68 -5.66 -11.79
CA ALA A 352 5.69 -5.50 -10.74
C ALA A 352 5.48 -4.22 -9.89
N SER A 353 4.70 -3.26 -10.38
CA SER A 353 4.42 -1.98 -9.72
C SER A 353 3.10 -1.94 -8.95
N LEU A 354 2.28 -2.98 -9.07
CA LEU A 354 0.98 -3.08 -8.40
C LEU A 354 1.16 -3.32 -6.90
N ALA A 355 0.46 -2.53 -6.09
CA ALA A 355 0.31 -2.76 -4.67
C ALA A 355 -0.61 -3.96 -4.39
N SER A 356 -0.53 -4.53 -3.19
CA SER A 356 -1.41 -5.65 -2.78
C SER A 356 -2.88 -5.24 -2.66
N SER A 357 -3.14 -3.95 -2.43
CA SER A 357 -4.48 -3.35 -2.37
C SER A 357 -4.99 -2.82 -3.71
N ASP A 358 -4.18 -2.86 -4.79
CA ASP A 358 -4.62 -2.37 -6.09
C ASP A 358 -5.73 -3.26 -6.66
N THR A 359 -6.90 -2.66 -6.92
CA THR A 359 -8.04 -3.29 -7.58
C THR A 359 -8.74 -2.28 -8.50
N PRO A 360 -9.17 -2.67 -9.71
CA PRO A 360 -9.89 -1.79 -10.61
C PRO A 360 -11.31 -1.43 -10.13
N VAL A 361 -11.86 -2.16 -9.15
CA VAL A 361 -13.18 -1.92 -8.58
C VAL A 361 -13.10 -1.95 -7.05
N LEU A 362 -13.64 -0.90 -6.41
CA LEU A 362 -13.74 -0.76 -4.95
C LEU A 362 -15.17 -1.09 -4.49
N THR A 363 -15.29 -1.96 -3.49
CA THR A 363 -16.57 -2.60 -3.09
C THR A 363 -16.98 -2.32 -1.64
N GLY A 364 -16.33 -1.38 -0.97
CA GLY A 364 -16.71 -0.94 0.37
C GLY A 364 -18.11 -0.32 0.44
N PRO A 365 -18.70 -0.20 1.64
CA PRO A 365 -20.10 0.23 1.83
C PRO A 365 -20.39 1.66 1.34
N ASN A 366 -19.37 2.53 1.29
CA ASN A 366 -19.46 3.88 0.73
C ASN A 366 -18.85 3.99 -0.68
N GLN A 367 -18.50 2.87 -1.30
CA GLN A 367 -17.82 2.78 -2.60
C GLN A 367 -18.69 2.10 -3.66
N GLN A 368 -19.54 1.16 -3.23
CA GLN A 368 -20.52 0.49 -4.08
C GLN A 368 -21.85 0.33 -3.32
N PHE A 369 -22.92 1.01 -3.79
CA PHE A 369 -24.24 0.98 -3.15
C PHE A 369 -25.35 1.48 -4.09
N SER A 370 -26.62 1.24 -3.71
CA SER A 370 -27.80 1.65 -4.47
C SER A 370 -28.72 2.53 -3.63
N MET A 371 -29.27 3.59 -4.24
CA MET A 371 -30.20 4.53 -3.63
C MET A 371 -31.54 4.51 -4.37
N PRO A 372 -32.66 4.12 -3.72
CA PRO A 372 -33.99 4.22 -4.33
C PRO A 372 -34.35 5.69 -4.63
N PHE A 373 -34.90 5.95 -5.82
CA PHE A 373 -35.28 7.29 -6.25
C PHE A 373 -36.48 7.34 -7.20
N ASP A 374 -37.59 7.96 -6.78
CA ASP A 374 -38.82 8.08 -7.55
C ASP A 374 -38.78 9.25 -8.56
N PHE A 375 -38.13 9.04 -9.71
CA PHE A 375 -38.06 10.05 -10.79
C PHE A 375 -39.45 10.41 -11.33
N ASN A 376 -40.31 9.42 -11.51
CA ASN A 376 -41.64 9.60 -12.09
C ASN A 376 -42.53 10.44 -11.18
N GLY A 377 -42.55 10.13 -9.88
CA GLY A 377 -43.32 10.86 -8.88
C GLY A 377 -42.79 12.28 -8.67
N ARG A 378 -41.46 12.46 -8.56
CA ARG A 378 -40.87 13.77 -8.27
C ARG A 378 -40.94 14.73 -9.45
N PHE A 379 -40.72 14.26 -10.67
CA PHE A 379 -40.63 15.12 -11.86
C PHE A 379 -41.77 14.95 -12.86
N GLY A 380 -42.72 14.05 -12.60
CA GLY A 380 -43.82 13.76 -13.52
C GLY A 380 -43.37 13.10 -14.82
N TRP A 381 -42.22 12.42 -14.78
CA TRP A 381 -41.64 11.73 -15.92
C TRP A 381 -42.41 10.45 -16.26
N LYS A 382 -42.19 10.00 -17.49
CA LYS A 382 -42.63 8.70 -17.98
C LYS A 382 -41.47 8.14 -18.78
N THR A 383 -40.99 6.95 -18.40
CA THR A 383 -40.00 6.25 -19.20
C THR A 383 -40.61 5.95 -20.57
N ASP A 384 -39.87 6.29 -21.62
CA ASP A 384 -40.21 5.89 -22.98
C ASP A 384 -39.68 4.47 -23.19
N PRO A 385 -40.53 3.48 -23.49
CA PRO A 385 -40.08 2.12 -23.79
C PRO A 385 -39.07 2.07 -24.96
N ALA A 386 -39.04 3.08 -25.83
CA ALA A 386 -38.02 3.19 -26.87
C ALA A 386 -36.60 3.43 -26.32
N ASN A 387 -36.49 4.00 -25.12
CA ASN A 387 -35.21 4.25 -24.42
C ASN A 387 -34.78 3.08 -23.54
N GLU A 388 -35.71 2.16 -23.20
CA GLU A 388 -35.48 0.93 -22.45
C GLU A 388 -34.72 -0.12 -23.28
N THR A 389 -33.46 0.16 -23.56
CA THR A 389 -32.62 -0.65 -24.47
C THR A 389 -31.29 -1.08 -23.85
N LYS A 390 -30.93 -0.53 -22.68
CA LYS A 390 -29.61 -0.69 -22.08
C LYS A 390 -29.64 -1.73 -20.98
N ALA A 391 -28.58 -2.51 -20.83
CA ALA A 391 -28.44 -3.33 -19.63
C ALA A 391 -28.01 -2.44 -18.44
N ASP A 392 -27.78 -3.06 -17.28
CA ASP A 392 -27.11 -2.44 -16.15
C ASP A 392 -25.74 -1.88 -16.57
N LEU A 393 -25.64 -0.54 -16.60
CA LEU A 393 -24.46 0.18 -17.08
C LEU A 393 -23.34 0.16 -16.04
N SER A 394 -23.67 0.15 -14.76
CA SER A 394 -22.74 -0.03 -13.64
C SER A 394 -22.01 -1.38 -13.73
N SER A 395 -22.75 -2.47 -13.94
CA SER A 395 -22.20 -3.80 -14.21
C SER A 395 -21.37 -3.84 -15.49
N LEU A 396 -21.77 -3.10 -16.53
CA LEU A 396 -20.97 -3.00 -17.76
C LEU A 396 -19.66 -2.23 -17.52
N ALA A 397 -19.70 -1.10 -16.81
CA ALA A 397 -18.52 -0.28 -16.50
C ALA A 397 -17.50 -1.04 -15.66
N THR A 398 -17.95 -1.74 -14.61
CA THR A 398 -17.09 -2.58 -13.76
C THR A 398 -16.47 -3.75 -14.54
N LYS A 399 -17.19 -4.29 -15.52
CA LYS A 399 -16.65 -5.28 -16.45
C LYS A 399 -15.57 -4.69 -17.35
N ILE A 400 -15.86 -3.57 -18.02
CA ILE A 400 -14.94 -2.89 -18.95
C ILE A 400 -13.64 -2.51 -18.23
N VAL A 401 -13.74 -1.88 -17.05
CA VAL A 401 -12.57 -1.46 -16.28
C VAL A 401 -11.74 -2.65 -15.78
N SER A 402 -12.36 -3.83 -15.63
CA SER A 402 -11.67 -5.05 -15.21
C SER A 402 -11.15 -5.89 -16.39
N GLU A 403 -11.28 -5.43 -17.64
CA GLU A 403 -10.79 -6.18 -18.80
C GLU A 403 -9.27 -6.39 -18.72
N GLY A 404 -8.84 -7.64 -18.86
CA GLY A 404 -7.43 -8.01 -18.73
C GLY A 404 -6.89 -8.03 -17.29
N TRP A 405 -7.68 -7.61 -16.30
CA TRP A 405 -7.32 -7.75 -14.89
C TRP A 405 -7.37 -9.22 -14.47
N THR A 406 -6.23 -9.75 -14.03
CA THR A 406 -6.10 -11.14 -13.57
C THR A 406 -5.93 -11.26 -12.05
N GLY A 407 -6.02 -10.13 -11.34
CA GLY A 407 -5.76 -10.04 -9.91
C GLY A 407 -4.27 -10.01 -9.55
N GLY A 408 -3.97 -9.41 -8.40
CA GLY A 408 -2.70 -9.52 -7.69
C GLY A 408 -1.54 -8.72 -8.29
N GLY A 409 -1.06 -7.72 -7.55
CA GLY A 409 0.30 -7.24 -7.74
C GLY A 409 1.33 -8.27 -7.27
N THR A 410 2.58 -8.13 -7.70
CA THR A 410 3.68 -8.95 -7.14
C THR A 410 4.07 -8.54 -5.72
N ALA A 411 3.40 -7.53 -5.13
CA ALA A 411 3.51 -7.22 -3.71
C ALA A 411 3.02 -8.44 -2.92
N ASN A 412 3.96 -9.15 -2.30
CA ASN A 412 3.67 -10.31 -1.46
C ASN A 412 2.60 -9.94 -0.43
N ALA A 413 1.58 -10.79 -0.28
CA ALA A 413 0.72 -10.72 0.90
C ALA A 413 1.61 -10.73 2.15
N LEU A 414 1.33 -9.88 3.12
CA LEU A 414 2.09 -9.86 4.38
C LEU A 414 1.89 -11.21 5.08
N LEU A 415 2.95 -12.01 5.15
CA LEU A 415 2.94 -13.33 5.76
C LEU A 415 3.36 -13.23 7.23
N ALA A 416 2.66 -13.96 8.10
CA ALA A 416 3.12 -14.12 9.49
C ALA A 416 4.52 -14.73 9.53
N ALA A 417 5.37 -14.26 10.44
CA ALA A 417 6.64 -14.90 10.72
C ALA A 417 6.41 -16.19 11.52
N GLY A 418 7.12 -17.26 11.15
CA GLY A 418 7.02 -18.52 11.86
C GLY A 418 7.89 -18.60 13.11
N SER A 419 8.95 -17.79 13.19
CA SER A 419 9.85 -17.70 14.34
C SER A 419 10.55 -16.33 14.41
N PRO A 420 11.22 -15.99 15.53
CA PRO A 420 12.02 -14.76 15.65
C PRO A 420 13.13 -14.58 14.60
N ASN A 421 13.57 -15.67 13.95
CA ASN A 421 14.60 -15.62 12.92
C ASN A 421 14.03 -15.68 11.49
N ASP A 422 12.71 -15.64 11.34
CA ASP A 422 12.02 -15.74 10.04
C ASP A 422 11.93 -14.38 9.33
N TYR A 423 13.08 -13.77 9.09
CA TYR A 423 13.26 -12.54 8.33
C TYR A 423 14.51 -12.65 7.45
N ILE A 424 14.66 -11.75 6.46
CA ILE A 424 15.86 -11.69 5.64
C ILE A 424 16.94 -10.87 6.35
N PRO A 425 18.09 -11.46 6.77
CA PRO A 425 19.19 -10.69 7.31
C PRO A 425 19.79 -9.77 6.25
N ALA A 426 20.22 -8.57 6.65
CA ALA A 426 20.92 -7.64 5.79
C ALA A 426 22.35 -7.45 6.30
N THR A 427 23.35 -7.75 5.46
CA THR A 427 24.73 -7.33 5.71
C THR A 427 24.76 -5.80 5.86
N GLY A 428 25.71 -5.22 6.60
CA GLY A 428 25.77 -3.77 6.79
C GLY A 428 24.68 -3.21 7.72
N THR A 429 23.92 -4.07 8.41
CA THR A 429 23.04 -3.64 9.50
C THR A 429 23.87 -3.03 10.63
N ILE A 430 23.68 -1.74 10.89
CA ILE A 430 24.41 -1.00 11.94
C ILE A 430 23.74 -1.11 13.32
N ALA A 431 22.42 -1.31 13.33
CA ALA A 431 21.61 -1.48 14.53
C ALA A 431 20.33 -2.25 14.16
N HIS A 432 19.90 -3.15 15.03
CA HIS A 432 18.61 -3.83 14.95
C HIS A 432 18.03 -3.99 16.36
N TRP A 433 17.20 -3.03 16.77
CA TRP A 433 16.56 -3.05 18.09
C TRP A 433 15.33 -3.94 18.06
N ARG A 434 15.28 -4.90 19.00
CA ARG A 434 14.20 -5.90 19.11
C ARG A 434 13.71 -6.00 20.55
N PHE A 435 12.41 -6.11 20.72
CA PHE A 435 11.71 -6.07 21.99
C PHE A 435 11.25 -7.46 22.45
N GLY A 436 11.12 -8.44 21.54
CA GLY A 436 10.53 -9.75 21.85
C GLY A 436 11.32 -10.62 22.83
N SER A 437 12.58 -10.29 23.12
CA SER A 437 13.39 -10.95 24.16
C SER A 437 13.32 -10.25 25.53
N VAL A 438 12.71 -9.07 25.59
CA VAL A 438 12.53 -8.28 26.81
C VAL A 438 11.22 -8.73 27.48
N GLY A 439 11.20 -8.78 28.82
CA GLY A 439 9.97 -9.15 29.53
C GLY A 439 8.85 -8.14 29.28
N ALA A 440 7.63 -8.62 28.99
CA ALA A 440 6.47 -7.75 28.83
C ALA A 440 6.15 -6.98 30.13
N GLY A 441 5.75 -5.72 29.99
CA GLY A 441 5.45 -4.81 31.10
C GLY A 441 6.28 -3.52 31.05
N VAL A 442 6.30 -2.83 32.17
CA VAL A 442 6.93 -1.51 32.35
C VAL A 442 8.41 -1.54 31.98
N VAL A 443 8.85 -0.53 31.23
CA VAL A 443 10.25 -0.25 30.93
C VAL A 443 10.78 0.80 31.91
N ASP A 444 11.68 0.37 32.80
CA ASP A 444 12.41 1.22 33.74
C ASP A 444 13.85 1.51 33.26
N GLU A 445 14.62 2.26 34.04
CA GLU A 445 16.02 2.60 33.73
C GLU A 445 16.98 1.40 33.70
N ASN A 446 16.58 0.25 34.27
CA ASN A 446 17.40 -0.97 34.29
C ASN A 446 17.06 -1.91 33.12
N THR A 447 15.99 -1.61 32.39
CA THR A 447 15.55 -2.41 31.25
C THR A 447 16.45 -2.11 30.05
N VAL A 448 17.07 -3.15 29.50
CA VAL A 448 17.95 -3.06 28.34
C VAL A 448 17.20 -3.55 27.11
N ILE A 449 17.05 -2.69 26.11
CA ILE A 449 16.55 -3.08 24.79
C ILE A 449 17.76 -3.49 23.92
N PRO A 450 17.85 -4.76 23.51
CA PRO A 450 19.01 -5.25 22.79
C PRO A 450 19.07 -4.73 21.35
N ASP A 451 20.29 -4.42 20.92
CA ASP A 451 20.67 -4.33 19.52
C ASP A 451 21.23 -5.71 19.09
N VAL A 452 20.47 -6.46 18.28
CA VAL A 452 20.84 -7.84 17.91
C VAL A 452 21.84 -7.93 16.75
N ALA A 453 22.13 -6.80 16.10
CA ALA A 453 23.06 -6.75 14.97
C ALA A 453 24.38 -6.03 15.31
N GLY A 454 24.34 -5.06 16.22
CA GLY A 454 25.48 -4.23 16.61
C GLY A 454 25.80 -4.29 18.10
N SER A 455 26.23 -3.16 18.64
CA SER A 455 26.56 -2.98 20.05
C SER A 455 26.05 -1.63 20.57
N SER A 456 24.85 -1.25 20.12
CA SER A 456 24.20 0.01 20.47
C SER A 456 22.85 -0.25 21.18
N PRO A 457 22.84 -0.90 22.37
CA PRO A 457 21.60 -1.12 23.10
C PRO A 457 20.92 0.21 23.47
N MET A 458 19.60 0.14 23.71
CA MET A 458 18.83 1.30 24.17
C MET A 458 18.38 1.12 25.62
N HIS A 459 18.26 2.25 26.30
CA HIS A 459 17.82 2.36 27.69
C HIS A 459 16.80 3.49 27.81
N ARG A 460 15.98 3.43 28.88
CA ARG A 460 15.18 4.56 29.31
C ARG A 460 15.97 5.39 30.33
N ASN A 461 15.88 6.71 30.25
CA ASN A 461 16.39 7.56 31.32
C ASN A 461 15.55 7.38 32.60
N ALA A 462 16.17 7.53 33.76
CA ALA A 462 15.42 7.53 35.01
C ALA A 462 14.46 8.72 35.06
N ILE A 463 13.22 8.52 35.52
CA ILE A 463 12.17 9.56 35.58
C ILE A 463 12.63 10.81 36.36
N GLY A 464 13.55 10.67 37.33
CA GLY A 464 14.08 11.79 38.10
C GLY A 464 15.22 12.56 37.41
N GLU A 465 15.65 12.10 36.24
CA GLU A 465 16.75 12.66 35.43
C GLU A 465 16.24 13.27 34.12
N THR A 466 14.93 13.25 33.87
CA THR A 466 14.24 13.95 32.78
C THR A 466 13.66 15.26 33.31
N ASP A 467 13.65 16.31 32.47
CA ASP A 467 12.94 17.57 32.77
C ASP A 467 11.45 17.51 32.35
N GLU A 468 11.02 16.35 31.83
CA GLU A 468 9.68 16.09 31.32
C GLU A 468 8.76 15.51 32.42
N PRO A 469 7.44 15.77 32.37
CA PRO A 469 6.44 15.24 33.30
C PRO A 469 6.08 13.77 32.97
N ASP A 470 7.09 12.92 32.78
CA ASP A 470 6.93 11.54 32.39
C ASP A 470 6.68 10.61 33.59
N GLU A 471 5.96 9.52 33.36
CA GLU A 471 5.67 8.53 34.40
C GLU A 471 6.21 7.16 34.00
N LEU A 472 6.61 6.36 34.99
CA LEU A 472 7.16 5.03 34.76
C LEU A 472 6.21 4.16 33.92
N ALA A 473 4.90 4.28 34.11
CA ALA A 473 3.88 3.52 33.38
C ALA A 473 3.73 3.90 31.89
N ASP A 474 4.33 5.01 31.43
CA ASP A 474 4.14 5.51 30.07
C ASP A 474 4.78 4.64 29.00
N VAL A 475 5.79 3.83 29.34
CA VAL A 475 6.52 2.95 28.41
C VAL A 475 6.40 1.50 28.83
N ASN A 476 5.89 0.65 27.95
CA ASN A 476 5.74 -0.78 28.22
C ASN A 476 6.17 -1.63 27.01
N VAL A 477 6.86 -2.73 27.26
CA VAL A 477 7.01 -3.80 26.26
C VAL A 477 5.72 -4.61 26.21
N SER A 478 5.22 -4.86 24.99
CA SER A 478 4.03 -5.66 24.71
C SER A 478 4.35 -6.85 23.82
N HIS A 479 3.83 -8.02 24.17
CA HIS A 479 3.85 -9.23 23.31
C HIS A 479 2.47 -9.55 22.72
N SER A 480 1.45 -8.75 23.04
CA SER A 480 0.08 -8.93 22.53
C SER A 480 -0.32 -7.86 21.53
N ASN A 481 0.36 -6.71 21.54
CA ASN A 481 0.17 -5.65 20.56
C ASN A 481 1.42 -5.54 19.69
N THR A 482 1.52 -6.39 18.68
CA THR A 482 2.66 -6.49 17.78
C THR A 482 2.17 -6.70 16.35
N ALA A 483 2.93 -6.22 15.37
CA ALA A 483 2.62 -6.52 13.97
C ALA A 483 2.74 -8.03 13.73
N PHE A 484 1.67 -8.69 13.26
CA PHE A 484 1.67 -10.14 13.04
C PHE A 484 2.71 -10.62 12.01
N TYR A 485 3.16 -9.69 11.16
CA TYR A 485 4.12 -9.89 10.08
C TYR A 485 5.49 -9.28 10.40
N SER A 486 5.72 -8.82 11.64
CA SER A 486 7.07 -8.67 12.18
C SER A 486 7.59 -10.04 12.61
N SER A 487 8.90 -10.26 12.50
CA SER A 487 9.52 -11.46 13.05
C SER A 487 9.73 -11.34 14.57
N ASP A 488 9.81 -10.13 15.10
CA ASP A 488 9.95 -9.87 16.52
C ASP A 488 8.60 -9.99 17.24
N PRO A 489 8.45 -10.91 18.21
CA PRO A 489 7.19 -11.11 18.92
C PRO A 489 6.94 -10.04 19.99
N GLY A 490 7.62 -8.89 19.93
CA GLY A 490 7.50 -7.80 20.88
C GLY A 490 7.48 -6.43 20.22
N SER A 491 6.91 -5.48 20.93
CA SER A 491 6.94 -4.05 20.62
C SER A 491 7.15 -3.25 21.91
N VAL A 492 7.55 -2.00 21.79
CA VAL A 492 7.46 -1.02 22.87
C VAL A 492 6.32 -0.06 22.59
N CYS A 493 5.48 0.21 23.59
CA CYS A 493 4.34 1.09 23.50
C CYS A 493 4.53 2.30 24.41
N PHE A 494 4.32 3.48 23.84
CA PHE A 494 4.32 4.77 24.51
C PHE A 494 2.88 5.25 24.66
N THR A 495 2.50 5.57 25.89
CA THR A 495 1.13 5.96 26.25
C THR A 495 1.13 7.31 26.96
N ASN A 496 0.00 8.01 26.91
CA ASN A 496 -0.21 9.33 27.52
C ASN A 496 0.71 10.44 27.01
N ALA A 497 1.48 10.20 25.93
CA ALA A 497 2.22 11.27 25.30
C ALA A 497 1.26 12.38 24.90
N THR A 498 1.49 13.61 25.35
CA THR A 498 0.52 14.70 25.22
C THR A 498 1.23 16.02 25.04
N ARG A 499 0.82 16.77 24.02
CA ARG A 499 1.26 18.14 23.78
C ARG A 499 0.56 19.12 24.70
N ASN A 500 1.33 20.02 25.32
CA ASN A 500 0.80 21.02 26.23
C ASN A 500 0.98 22.44 25.70
N ALA A 501 -0.12 23.15 25.48
CA ALA A 501 -0.08 24.52 24.95
C ALA A 501 0.53 25.56 25.93
N SER A 502 0.72 25.22 27.20
CA SER A 502 1.16 26.16 28.25
C SER A 502 2.13 25.55 29.27
N GLY A 503 2.77 24.43 28.93
CA GLY A 503 3.70 23.69 29.78
C GLY A 503 4.53 22.69 28.96
N PRO A 504 5.45 21.93 29.59
CA PRO A 504 6.21 20.89 28.91
C PRO A 504 5.28 19.78 28.40
N ASP A 505 5.62 19.17 27.29
CA ASP A 505 4.90 18.02 26.76
C ASP A 505 5.06 16.82 27.70
N ARG A 506 4.10 15.91 27.80
CA ARG A 506 4.35 14.61 28.44
C ARG A 506 5.03 13.72 27.41
N VAL A 507 6.29 13.37 27.65
CA VAL A 507 7.13 12.63 26.70
C VAL A 507 7.95 11.57 27.43
N SER A 508 7.96 10.35 26.89
CA SER A 508 8.86 9.28 27.33
C SER A 508 9.56 8.68 26.12
N TYR A 509 10.80 8.25 26.28
CA TYR A 509 11.61 7.77 25.16
C TYR A 509 12.69 6.79 25.61
N LEU A 510 13.18 6.03 24.64
CA LEU A 510 14.35 5.17 24.74
C LEU A 510 15.48 5.79 23.94
N THR A 511 16.70 5.64 24.42
CA THR A 511 17.88 6.26 23.82
C THR A 511 19.05 5.29 23.84
N THR A 512 19.84 5.28 22.77
CA THR A 512 21.20 4.70 22.85
C THR A 512 22.07 5.54 23.77
N GLU A 513 23.17 4.99 24.28
CA GLU A 513 24.17 5.82 24.95
C GLU A 513 24.83 6.82 23.98
N TYR A 514 25.31 7.95 24.50
CA TYR A 514 26.14 8.87 23.75
C TYR A 514 27.39 8.17 23.24
N GLY A 515 27.65 8.25 21.92
CA GLY A 515 28.79 7.58 21.30
C GLY A 515 28.62 6.06 21.14
N ALA A 516 27.40 5.52 21.23
CA ALA A 516 27.14 4.16 20.79
C ALA A 516 27.55 3.98 19.32
N PRO A 517 28.03 2.79 18.89
CA PRO A 517 28.55 2.57 17.53
C PRO A 517 27.64 3.07 16.39
N ALA A 518 26.32 2.88 16.49
CA ALA A 518 25.35 3.31 15.48
C ALA A 518 25.26 4.83 15.31
N THR A 519 25.72 5.62 16.29
CA THR A 519 25.70 7.10 16.22
C THR A 519 26.67 7.65 15.18
N PHE A 520 27.76 6.91 14.90
CA PHE A 520 28.82 7.29 13.96
C PHE A 520 28.59 6.81 12.52
N ALA A 521 27.43 6.22 12.22
CA ALA A 521 27.19 5.66 10.90
C ALA A 521 27.15 6.74 9.80
N ASP A 522 27.90 6.49 8.73
CA ASP A 522 28.00 7.34 7.54
C ASP A 522 26.87 7.02 6.55
N LEU A 523 25.71 7.63 6.79
CA LEU A 523 24.48 7.42 6.01
C LEU A 523 24.30 8.50 4.93
N ASN A 524 25.37 8.77 4.17
CA ASN A 524 25.50 9.88 3.21
C ASN A 524 25.48 9.41 1.76
N LYS A 525 25.66 10.33 0.80
CA LYS A 525 25.61 10.10 -0.65
C LYS A 525 26.55 9.02 -1.19
N ASN A 526 27.56 8.60 -0.44
CA ASN A 526 28.50 7.58 -0.90
C ASN A 526 27.95 6.17 -0.68
N ASN A 527 27.16 5.98 0.39
CA ASN A 527 26.70 4.66 0.82
C ASN A 527 25.17 4.52 0.70
N GLY A 528 24.44 5.61 0.94
CA GLY A 528 22.99 5.58 1.13
C GLY A 528 22.63 5.02 2.50
N TYR A 529 21.37 4.60 2.64
CA TYR A 529 20.91 3.91 3.84
C TYR A 529 19.53 3.26 3.63
N THR A 530 19.20 2.34 4.53
CA THR A 530 17.81 1.93 4.77
C THR A 530 17.50 2.03 6.26
N ILE A 531 16.41 2.70 6.60
CA ILE A 531 15.80 2.66 7.94
C ILE A 531 14.48 1.94 7.78
N GLU A 532 14.19 0.96 8.61
CA GLU A 532 12.88 0.33 8.61
C GLU A 532 12.40 -0.01 10.03
N THR A 533 11.10 0.09 10.24
CA THR A 533 10.46 -0.11 11.53
C THR A 533 9.01 -0.56 11.36
N PHE A 534 8.41 -1.09 12.42
CA PHE A 534 6.98 -1.35 12.48
C PHE A 534 6.34 -0.32 13.40
N LEU A 535 5.30 0.37 12.96
CA LEU A 535 4.66 1.45 13.69
C LEU A 535 3.16 1.22 13.80
N GLN A 536 2.60 1.56 14.96
CA GLN A 536 1.17 1.62 15.20
C GLN A 536 0.85 2.91 15.96
N LEU A 537 -0.18 3.63 15.52
CA LEU A 537 -0.71 4.79 16.22
C LEU A 537 -1.79 4.39 17.24
N ASP A 538 -1.75 4.94 18.45
CA ASP A 538 -2.73 4.61 19.50
C ASP A 538 -4.15 5.05 19.11
N GLU A 539 -5.16 4.31 19.58
CA GLU A 539 -6.57 4.64 19.33
C GLU A 539 -7.02 5.95 19.96
N ASN A 540 -6.30 6.44 20.96
CA ASN A 540 -6.54 7.73 21.63
C ASN A 540 -5.69 8.87 21.08
N TRP A 541 -4.93 8.64 19.99
CA TRP A 541 -4.23 9.72 19.30
C TRP A 541 -5.25 10.78 18.84
N THR A 542 -4.95 12.05 19.10
CA THR A 542 -5.72 13.17 18.55
C THR A 542 -4.77 14.24 18.00
N GLU A 543 -5.22 14.98 16.99
CA GLU A 543 -4.44 16.08 16.41
C GLU A 543 -3.98 17.09 17.47
N SER A 544 -4.88 17.43 18.40
CA SER A 544 -4.62 18.40 19.45
C SER A 544 -3.52 17.97 20.42
N ALA A 545 -3.47 16.67 20.74
CA ALA A 545 -2.60 16.11 21.76
C ALA A 545 -1.29 15.53 21.19
N ASN A 546 -1.23 15.16 19.90
CA ASN A 546 -0.16 14.28 19.43
C ASN A 546 0.47 14.64 18.08
N ARG A 547 -0.02 15.65 17.37
CA ARG A 547 0.56 16.04 16.06
C ARG A 547 2.07 16.34 16.14
N TRP A 548 2.77 16.06 15.04
CA TRP A 548 4.22 16.29 14.89
C TRP A 548 5.09 15.44 15.84
N SER A 549 4.56 14.36 16.41
CA SER A 549 5.34 13.45 17.25
C SER A 549 6.24 12.54 16.42
N ALA A 550 7.39 12.10 16.97
CA ALA A 550 8.30 11.17 16.28
C ALA A 550 8.43 9.82 16.97
N ALA A 551 8.37 8.75 16.17
CA ALA A 551 8.61 7.38 16.61
C ALA A 551 10.11 7.05 16.68
N LEU A 552 10.90 7.60 15.76
CA LEU A 552 12.34 7.40 15.67
C LEU A 552 13.03 8.72 15.34
N THR A 553 14.11 9.04 16.05
CA THR A 553 14.89 10.26 15.86
C THR A 553 16.38 9.96 15.90
N ARG A 554 17.14 10.56 14.98
CA ARG A 554 18.59 10.69 15.07
C ARG A 554 18.88 12.07 15.69
N GLY A 555 19.39 12.08 16.91
CA GLY A 555 19.59 13.30 17.69
C GLY A 555 20.62 14.27 17.11
N GLY A 556 20.87 15.36 17.84
CA GLY A 556 21.66 16.51 17.37
C GLY A 556 20.76 17.67 16.95
N THR A 557 21.32 18.66 16.25
CA THR A 557 20.53 19.77 15.69
C THR A 557 20.95 20.03 14.25
N ARG A 558 20.00 20.49 13.44
CA ARG A 558 20.22 20.92 12.05
C ARG A 558 21.20 22.10 11.99
N GLU A 559 21.04 23.09 12.88
CA GLU A 559 21.93 24.25 12.94
C GLU A 559 23.40 23.85 13.20
N TRP A 560 23.67 22.97 14.17
CA TRP A 560 25.04 22.51 14.46
C TRP A 560 25.63 21.70 13.31
N SER A 561 24.76 21.06 12.53
CA SER A 561 25.12 20.30 11.34
C SER A 561 25.31 21.17 10.09
N GLY A 562 25.16 22.50 10.21
CA GLY A 562 25.37 23.45 9.11
C GLY A 562 24.21 23.54 8.13
N ILE A 563 23.00 23.15 8.55
CA ILE A 563 21.78 23.23 7.74
C ILE A 563 21.07 24.55 7.98
N HIS A 564 20.65 25.22 6.91
CA HIS A 564 19.86 26.45 6.96
C HIS A 564 18.39 26.16 6.66
N ASP A 565 17.74 25.45 7.58
CA ASP A 565 16.29 25.23 7.53
C ASP A 565 15.59 26.36 8.31
N ASP A 566 15.10 27.38 7.59
CA ASP A 566 14.39 28.51 8.19
C ASP A 566 13.08 28.08 8.89
N SER A 567 12.59 26.88 8.61
CA SER A 567 11.33 26.35 9.16
C SER A 567 11.54 25.69 10.52
N ASP A 568 12.68 25.01 10.70
CA ASP A 568 12.97 24.21 11.91
C ASP A 568 14.49 24.01 12.12
N PRO A 569 15.22 25.07 12.52
CA PRO A 569 16.69 25.00 12.66
C PRO A 569 17.15 24.16 13.86
N GLY A 570 16.31 24.02 14.88
CA GLY A 570 16.62 23.29 16.11
C GLY A 570 16.34 21.80 16.02
N ALA A 571 15.57 21.33 15.04
CA ALA A 571 15.19 19.93 14.93
C ALA A 571 16.38 18.96 14.89
N GLY A 572 16.11 17.75 15.36
CA GLY A 572 16.98 16.58 15.18
C GLY A 572 17.47 16.42 13.74
N VAL A 573 18.63 15.79 13.58
CA VAL A 573 19.27 15.58 12.28
C VAL A 573 18.36 14.79 11.34
N ALA A 574 17.64 13.81 11.87
CA ALA A 574 16.53 13.19 11.19
C ALA A 574 15.49 12.66 12.16
N TRP A 575 14.27 12.49 11.67
CA TRP A 575 13.19 11.88 12.43
C TRP A 575 12.14 11.28 11.50
N LEU A 576 11.51 10.21 11.99
CA LEU A 576 10.33 9.58 11.42
C LEU A 576 9.19 9.75 12.43
N GLY A 577 8.15 10.48 12.04
CA GLY A 577 7.03 10.84 12.91
C GLY A 577 5.68 10.84 12.21
N ILE A 578 4.71 11.51 12.82
CA ILE A 578 3.33 11.60 12.35
C ILE A 578 2.87 13.07 12.30
N SER A 579 2.22 13.45 11.21
CA SER A 579 1.69 14.81 10.99
C SER A 579 0.38 15.06 11.74
N ASN A 580 -0.13 16.29 11.66
CA ASN A 580 -1.47 16.64 12.12
C ASN A 580 -2.59 15.97 11.29
N LEU A 581 -2.29 15.47 10.09
CA LEU A 581 -3.20 14.74 9.21
C LEU A 581 -3.00 13.22 9.31
N ARG A 582 -2.34 12.74 10.36
CA ARG A 582 -1.97 11.32 10.55
C ARG A 582 -1.14 10.75 9.38
N GLU A 583 -0.29 11.55 8.75
CA GLU A 583 0.66 11.05 7.74
C GLU A 583 1.99 10.72 8.40
N TYR A 584 2.61 9.59 8.06
CA TYR A 584 4.02 9.38 8.38
C TYR A 584 4.84 10.46 7.68
N GLN A 585 5.71 11.10 8.44
CA GLN A 585 6.59 12.14 7.97
C GLN A 585 8.02 11.76 8.32
N TYR A 586 8.86 11.61 7.31
CA TYR A 586 10.30 11.43 7.50
C TYR A 586 11.02 12.69 7.06
N SER A 587 11.74 13.34 7.96
CA SER A 587 12.51 14.53 7.65
C SER A 587 13.97 14.33 8.03
N ALA A 588 14.89 14.73 7.15
CA ALA A 588 16.32 14.57 7.39
C ALA A 588 17.13 15.72 6.78
N ALA A 589 18.22 16.07 7.48
CA ALA A 589 19.27 16.95 6.99
C ALA A 589 20.09 16.27 5.89
N ASP A 590 20.13 16.86 4.71
CA ASP A 590 20.89 16.36 3.57
C ASP A 590 22.36 16.75 3.65
N SER A 591 23.21 15.74 3.65
CA SER A 591 24.67 15.91 3.64
C SER A 591 25.24 16.58 2.39
N SER A 592 24.47 16.63 1.30
CA SER A 592 24.94 17.15 0.00
C SER A 592 24.45 18.55 -0.31
N THR A 593 23.20 18.87 0.01
CA THR A 593 22.61 20.16 -0.33
C THR A 593 22.73 21.21 0.78
N GLY A 594 22.96 20.78 2.02
CA GLY A 594 22.94 21.70 3.17
C GLY A 594 21.53 22.14 3.57
N ASN A 595 20.50 21.46 3.07
CA ASN A 595 19.08 21.70 3.39
C ASN A 595 18.46 20.44 4.01
N SER A 596 17.25 20.56 4.55
CA SER A 596 16.42 19.40 4.91
C SER A 596 15.56 18.94 3.72
N TYR A 597 15.15 17.68 3.74
CA TYR A 597 14.08 17.16 2.87
C TYR A 597 13.06 16.40 3.71
N THR A 598 11.87 16.19 3.14
CA THR A 598 10.81 15.48 3.83
C THR A 598 10.02 14.56 2.89
N ASN A 599 9.83 13.31 3.30
CA ASN A 599 8.91 12.34 2.70
C ASN A 599 7.60 12.30 3.50
N TRP A 600 6.48 12.07 2.82
CA TRP A 600 5.16 11.98 3.45
C TRP A 600 4.37 10.79 2.92
N SER A 601 3.76 10.02 3.82
CA SER A 601 2.77 9.01 3.42
C SER A 601 1.41 9.63 3.15
N GLY A 602 0.45 8.79 2.75
CA GLY A 602 -0.97 9.12 2.92
C GLY A 602 -1.39 9.06 4.40
N GLU A 603 -2.68 9.28 4.66
CA GLU A 603 -3.23 9.17 6.01
C GLU A 603 -3.13 7.74 6.54
N ILE A 604 -2.81 7.62 7.83
CA ILE A 604 -2.58 6.37 8.53
C ILE A 604 -3.68 6.12 9.55
N MET A 605 -4.15 4.87 9.59
CA MET A 605 -5.21 4.46 10.50
C MET A 605 -4.67 4.09 11.87
N GLN A 606 -5.34 4.59 12.91
CA GLN A 606 -5.06 4.17 14.27
C GLN A 606 -5.29 2.67 14.44
N LYS A 607 -4.57 2.05 15.38
CA LYS A 607 -4.55 0.60 15.66
C LYS A 607 -3.96 -0.29 14.56
N ALA A 608 -3.89 0.19 13.32
CA ALA A 608 -3.25 -0.53 12.24
C ALA A 608 -1.72 -0.55 12.46
N TRP A 609 -1.13 -1.72 12.25
CA TRP A 609 0.32 -1.87 12.18
C TRP A 609 0.76 -1.63 10.75
N HIS A 610 1.87 -0.91 10.60
CA HIS A 610 2.52 -0.64 9.31
C HIS A 610 4.01 -0.91 9.40
N HIS A 611 4.56 -1.61 8.41
CA HIS A 611 5.99 -1.58 8.15
C HIS A 611 6.31 -0.30 7.38
N VAL A 612 7.22 0.51 7.91
CA VAL A 612 7.67 1.74 7.28
C VAL A 612 9.15 1.60 6.98
N ALA A 613 9.53 1.75 5.71
CA ALA A 613 10.93 1.74 5.29
C ALA A 613 11.29 3.03 4.54
N ILE A 614 12.40 3.64 4.90
CA ILE A 614 13.02 4.77 4.21
C ILE A 614 14.29 4.28 3.54
N VAL A 615 14.32 4.33 2.20
CA VAL A 615 15.45 3.90 1.39
C VAL A 615 16.05 5.11 0.70
N ASN A 616 17.28 5.48 1.08
CA ASN A 616 18.09 6.41 0.31
C ASN A 616 18.99 5.64 -0.64
N ASP A 617 18.73 5.78 -1.95
CA ASP A 617 19.52 5.20 -3.02
C ASP A 617 20.33 6.30 -3.72
N PRO A 618 21.66 6.39 -3.48
CA PRO A 618 22.50 7.38 -4.11
C PRO A 618 22.67 7.19 -5.62
N ALA A 619 22.52 5.95 -6.14
CA ALA A 619 22.62 5.67 -7.56
C ALA A 619 21.38 6.21 -8.31
N ALA A 620 20.20 6.09 -7.69
CA ALA A 620 18.96 6.69 -8.18
C ALA A 620 18.82 8.18 -7.81
N ASN A 621 19.61 8.67 -6.85
CA ASN A 621 19.52 10.01 -6.29
C ASN A 621 18.14 10.31 -5.68
N THR A 622 17.61 9.33 -4.93
CA THR A 622 16.27 9.37 -4.33
C THR A 622 16.29 9.02 -2.84
N VAL A 623 15.26 9.50 -2.13
CA VAL A 623 14.85 8.95 -0.84
C VAL A 623 13.38 8.56 -0.97
N ILE A 624 13.10 7.27 -0.82
CA ILE A 624 11.77 6.69 -0.99
C ILE A 624 11.30 6.12 0.34
N MET A 625 10.15 6.59 0.81
CA MET A 625 9.40 5.98 1.89
C MET A 625 8.47 4.91 1.29
N TYR A 626 8.45 3.75 1.94
CA TYR A 626 7.54 2.65 1.69
C TYR A 626 6.68 2.42 2.93
N VAL A 627 5.38 2.24 2.74
CA VAL A 627 4.44 1.79 3.77
C VAL A 627 3.90 0.43 3.33
N ASP A 628 4.13 -0.61 4.13
CA ASP A 628 3.81 -2.01 3.83
C ASP A 628 4.30 -2.46 2.45
N GLY A 629 5.52 -2.01 2.09
CA GLY A 629 6.16 -2.31 0.81
C GLY A 629 5.71 -1.45 -0.37
N VAL A 630 4.72 -0.57 -0.19
CA VAL A 630 4.22 0.32 -1.23
C VAL A 630 4.95 1.67 -1.16
N PRO A 631 5.64 2.11 -2.22
CA PRO A 631 6.28 3.42 -2.22
C PRO A 631 5.20 4.52 -2.14
N VAL A 632 5.34 5.43 -1.16
CA VAL A 632 4.41 6.55 -1.00
C VAL A 632 4.55 7.55 -2.15
N LEU A 633 3.57 8.42 -2.36
CA LEU A 633 3.63 9.37 -3.47
C LEU A 633 4.60 10.53 -3.18
N ARG A 634 4.61 11.07 -1.96
CA ARG A 634 5.36 12.29 -1.64
C ARG A 634 6.81 11.95 -1.26
N ASN A 635 7.57 11.50 -2.24
CA ASN A 635 8.99 11.14 -2.12
C ASN A 635 9.94 12.22 -2.63
N VAL A 636 11.23 12.07 -2.27
CA VAL A 636 12.27 13.07 -2.53
C VAL A 636 13.20 12.59 -3.64
N SER A 637 13.49 13.47 -4.58
CA SER A 637 14.57 13.34 -5.56
C SER A 637 15.65 14.38 -5.27
N ASN A 638 16.89 14.12 -5.69
CA ASN A 638 18.05 14.99 -5.47
C ASN A 638 18.45 15.16 -3.99
N ALA A 639 18.36 14.09 -3.21
CA ALA A 639 18.84 14.06 -1.83
C ALA A 639 20.07 13.15 -1.71
N GLY A 640 21.12 13.67 -1.11
CA GLY A 640 22.39 12.97 -0.94
C GLY A 640 22.55 12.26 0.40
N GLY A 641 21.47 11.79 1.01
CA GLY A 641 21.49 11.03 2.26
C GLY A 641 21.21 11.85 3.50
N MET A 642 21.65 11.38 4.65
CA MET A 642 21.37 11.92 5.98
C MET A 642 22.67 12.30 6.68
N MET A 643 22.72 13.50 7.25
CA MET A 643 23.84 13.95 8.06
C MET A 643 24.05 13.07 9.30
N ALA A 644 25.27 13.11 9.84
CA ALA A 644 25.60 12.52 11.12
C ALA A 644 25.79 13.62 12.17
N ALA A 645 25.13 13.49 13.32
CA ALA A 645 25.54 14.16 14.54
C ALA A 645 26.29 13.15 15.41
N ASN A 646 27.60 13.09 15.22
CA ASN A 646 28.45 12.15 15.96
C ASN A 646 28.24 12.32 17.47
N PHE A 647 28.30 11.20 18.20
CA PHE A 647 28.01 11.08 19.63
C PHE A 647 26.55 11.29 20.04
N MET A 648 25.70 11.90 19.22
CA MET A 648 24.29 12.11 19.57
C MET A 648 23.50 10.81 19.41
N PRO A 649 22.58 10.52 20.34
CA PRO A 649 21.92 9.23 20.40
C PRO A 649 20.89 9.04 19.28
N TRP A 650 20.59 7.77 19.00
CA TRP A 650 19.32 7.39 18.39
C TRP A 650 18.26 7.28 19.47
N ILE A 651 17.05 7.73 19.16
CA ILE A 651 15.95 7.87 20.11
C ILE A 651 14.70 7.22 19.53
N ILE A 652 14.00 6.40 20.32
CA ILE A 652 12.66 5.88 20.00
C ILE A 652 11.64 6.50 20.96
N GLY A 653 10.56 7.06 20.42
CA GLY A 653 9.43 7.56 21.19
C GLY A 653 9.30 9.08 21.31
N THR A 654 10.22 9.87 20.74
CA THR A 654 10.11 11.33 20.72
C THR A 654 10.91 12.00 19.60
N SER A 655 10.52 13.22 19.23
CA SER A 655 11.35 14.13 18.44
C SER A 655 12.29 14.93 19.35
N THR A 656 13.17 15.74 18.77
CA THR A 656 14.05 16.65 19.51
C THR A 656 14.13 18.03 18.86
N LEU A 657 14.16 19.08 19.69
CA LEU A 657 14.44 20.46 19.30
C LEU A 657 15.52 21.04 20.21
N ASP A 658 16.56 21.60 19.62
CA ASP A 658 17.74 22.10 20.34
C ASP A 658 18.35 21.06 21.28
N THR A 659 18.31 19.79 20.86
CA THR A 659 18.70 18.57 21.59
C THR A 659 17.81 18.14 22.76
N GLU A 660 16.77 18.90 23.09
CA GLU A 660 15.78 18.55 24.11
C GLU A 660 14.66 17.70 23.50
N ALA A 661 14.11 16.76 24.28
CA ALA A 661 13.01 15.90 23.84
C ALA A 661 11.71 16.69 23.76
N GLU A 662 10.98 16.55 22.65
CA GLU A 662 9.65 17.14 22.48
C GLU A 662 8.80 16.31 21.51
N HIS A 663 7.47 16.48 21.60
CA HIS A 663 6.52 15.79 20.73
C HIS A 663 6.63 14.25 20.82
N GLY A 664 6.23 13.70 21.97
CA GLY A 664 6.27 12.26 22.24
C GLY A 664 5.33 11.43 21.36
N TRP A 665 5.79 10.27 20.93
CA TRP A 665 5.00 9.27 20.20
C TRP A 665 3.89 8.70 21.09
N ASN A 666 2.66 8.61 20.56
CA ASN A 666 1.55 7.94 21.24
C ASN A 666 1.11 6.73 20.40
N GLY A 667 1.58 5.55 20.78
CA GLY A 667 1.46 4.34 19.98
C GLY A 667 2.59 3.35 20.24
N CYS A 668 2.72 2.33 19.39
CA CYS A 668 3.72 1.28 19.54
C CYS A 668 4.74 1.27 18.40
N VAL A 669 5.96 0.88 18.74
CA VAL A 669 7.11 0.72 17.83
C VAL A 669 7.58 -0.73 17.95
N GLY A 670 7.55 -1.48 16.85
CA GLY A 670 8.10 -2.82 16.75
C GLY A 670 9.57 -2.78 16.36
N GLU A 671 10.13 -3.93 15.96
CA GLU A 671 11.56 -4.01 15.62
C GLU A 671 12.00 -2.92 14.64
N THR A 672 13.16 -2.33 14.89
CA THR A 672 13.70 -1.22 14.10
C THR A 672 15.11 -1.56 13.64
N ARG A 673 15.35 -1.50 12.32
CA ARG A 673 16.62 -1.85 11.68
C ARG A 673 17.16 -0.68 10.88
N ILE A 674 18.46 -0.43 11.00
CA ILE A 674 19.18 0.55 10.19
C ILE A 674 20.32 -0.16 9.46
N VAL A 675 20.42 0.08 8.15
CA VAL A 675 21.40 -0.52 7.24
C VAL A 675 22.16 0.59 6.51
N ASP A 676 23.47 0.40 6.35
CA ASP A 676 24.40 1.37 5.76
C ASP A 676 24.33 1.52 4.22
N HIS A 677 23.31 0.94 3.58
CA HIS A 677 23.10 1.01 2.14
C HIS A 677 21.61 0.84 1.77
N PRO A 678 21.20 1.19 0.55
CA PRO A 678 19.84 0.94 0.07
C PRO A 678 19.54 -0.55 -0.06
N LEU A 679 18.44 -0.99 0.57
CA LEU A 679 17.87 -2.32 0.39
C LEU A 679 16.83 -2.30 -0.73
N THR A 680 16.70 -3.44 -1.40
CA THR A 680 15.55 -3.70 -2.27
C THR A 680 14.35 -4.14 -1.43
N THR A 681 13.13 -3.96 -1.96
CA THR A 681 11.89 -4.36 -1.27
C THR A 681 11.83 -5.85 -0.90
N LYS A 682 12.63 -6.72 -1.55
CA LYS A 682 12.75 -8.16 -1.22
C LYS A 682 13.55 -8.43 0.06
N GLN A 683 14.31 -7.44 0.54
CA GLN A 683 15.19 -7.55 1.71
C GLN A 683 14.57 -6.94 2.97
N PHE A 684 13.40 -6.27 2.88
CA PHE A 684 12.68 -5.70 4.02
C PHE A 684 12.27 -6.77 5.05
N LEU A 685 12.18 -6.37 6.32
CA LEU A 685 11.97 -7.24 7.48
C LEU A 685 10.70 -8.11 7.43
N TYR A 686 9.66 -7.67 6.72
CA TYR A 686 8.44 -8.48 6.55
C TYR A 686 8.58 -9.61 5.53
N ASN A 687 9.66 -9.65 4.73
CA ASN A 687 9.90 -10.74 3.80
C ASN A 687 10.46 -11.96 4.52
N ARG A 688 10.25 -13.13 3.90
CA ARG A 688 10.62 -14.42 4.46
C ARG A 688 11.65 -15.12 3.59
N PRO A 689 12.62 -15.83 4.17
CA PRO A 689 13.52 -16.68 3.41
C PRO A 689 12.75 -17.84 2.76
N ASP A 690 13.22 -18.26 1.58
CA ASP A 690 12.73 -19.46 0.93
C ASP A 690 13.15 -20.69 1.74
N ILE A 691 12.16 -21.47 2.17
CA ILE A 691 12.31 -22.70 2.95
C ILE A 691 11.70 -23.90 2.24
N ASP A 692 11.32 -23.76 0.97
CA ASP A 692 10.80 -24.88 0.18
C ASP A 692 11.90 -25.96 0.09
N ALA A 693 11.55 -27.20 0.45
CA ALA A 693 12.45 -28.34 0.31
C ALA A 693 12.69 -28.73 -1.16
N THR A 694 11.94 -28.12 -2.09
CA THR A 694 12.17 -28.16 -3.54
C THR A 694 12.95 -26.94 -4.04
N GLY A 695 13.30 -26.01 -3.16
CA GLY A 695 14.00 -24.77 -3.48
C GLY A 695 15.52 -24.89 -3.37
N ALA A 696 16.23 -23.78 -3.65
CA ALA A 696 17.69 -23.75 -3.71
C ALA A 696 18.39 -23.92 -2.35
N ASN A 697 17.66 -23.70 -1.25
CA ASN A 697 18.19 -23.76 0.12
C ASN A 697 18.07 -25.14 0.77
N PHE A 698 17.70 -26.19 0.02
CA PHE A 698 17.55 -27.54 0.54
C PHE A 698 18.18 -28.57 -0.40
N ALA A 699 18.89 -29.55 0.17
CA ALA A 699 19.41 -30.68 -0.58
C ALA A 699 19.57 -31.92 0.31
N LEU A 700 19.31 -33.10 -0.24
CA LEU A 700 19.62 -34.36 0.45
C LEU A 700 21.08 -34.73 0.22
N ALA A 701 21.79 -35.11 1.29
CA ALA A 701 23.12 -35.70 1.20
C ALA A 701 23.08 -37.23 1.32
N THR A 702 21.99 -37.78 1.88
CA THR A 702 21.69 -39.21 1.79
C THR A 702 21.31 -39.55 0.36
N ASP A 703 22.00 -40.52 -0.24
CA ASP A 703 21.82 -40.90 -1.63
C ASP A 703 20.60 -41.80 -1.81
N LEU A 704 19.46 -41.18 -2.17
CA LEU A 704 18.21 -41.89 -2.47
C LEU A 704 18.10 -42.30 -3.94
N SER A 705 19.14 -42.08 -4.75
CA SER A 705 19.16 -42.48 -6.16
C SER A 705 19.58 -43.95 -6.35
N THR A 706 20.06 -44.60 -5.29
CA THR A 706 20.56 -45.98 -5.32
C THR A 706 19.57 -46.98 -4.75
N VAL A 707 19.72 -48.23 -5.18
CA VAL A 707 19.09 -49.38 -4.53
C VAL A 707 20.06 -49.91 -3.49
N TYR A 708 19.67 -49.83 -2.22
CA TYR A 708 20.48 -50.30 -1.09
C TYR A 708 20.46 -51.83 -0.98
N PRO A 709 21.53 -52.47 -0.45
CA PRO A 709 21.54 -53.90 -0.16
C PRO A 709 20.40 -54.34 0.79
N SER A 710 19.92 -55.58 0.65
CA SER A 710 18.80 -56.13 1.44
C SER A 710 18.99 -56.14 2.96
N ASP A 711 20.23 -56.13 3.44
CA ASP A 711 20.59 -56.09 4.86
C ASP A 711 20.79 -54.67 5.41
N THR A 712 20.51 -53.65 4.61
CA THR A 712 20.62 -52.24 5.01
C THR A 712 19.68 -51.92 6.17
N GLN A 713 20.24 -51.26 7.18
CA GLN A 713 19.51 -50.60 8.26
C GLN A 713 19.91 -49.13 8.27
N LEU A 714 19.12 -48.29 7.58
CA LEU A 714 19.41 -46.87 7.48
C LEU A 714 18.95 -46.19 8.77
N ALA A 715 19.89 -45.90 9.67
CA ALA A 715 19.61 -45.31 10.98
C ALA A 715 19.57 -43.77 10.98
N SER A 716 19.99 -43.11 9.90
CA SER A 716 20.03 -41.66 9.86
C SER A 716 19.93 -41.11 8.44
N LEU A 717 19.31 -39.93 8.33
CA LEU A 717 19.23 -39.12 7.12
C LEU A 717 20.01 -37.83 7.30
N THR A 718 20.64 -37.34 6.24
CA THR A 718 21.47 -36.13 6.25
C THR A 718 21.23 -35.29 5.00
N GLY A 719 21.49 -33.98 5.14
CA GLY A 719 21.40 -33.05 4.03
C GLY A 719 21.86 -31.65 4.38
N ARG A 720 21.49 -30.71 3.52
CA ARG A 720 21.65 -29.28 3.70
C ARG A 720 20.30 -28.57 3.75
N GLY A 721 20.25 -27.48 4.49
CA GLY A 721 19.07 -26.64 4.68
C GLY A 721 19.48 -25.17 4.91
N LEU A 722 18.50 -24.32 5.11
CA LEU A 722 18.66 -22.95 5.59
C LEU A 722 19.05 -22.97 7.08
N PRO A 723 20.19 -22.36 7.47
CA PRO A 723 20.57 -22.25 8.88
C PRO A 723 19.47 -21.63 9.74
N GLY A 724 19.20 -22.22 10.91
CA GLY A 724 18.14 -21.79 11.82
C GLY A 724 16.74 -22.32 11.50
N ALA A 725 16.57 -23.00 10.37
CA ALA A 725 15.38 -23.81 10.10
C ALA A 725 15.49 -25.17 10.81
N SER A 726 14.39 -25.92 10.81
CA SER A 726 14.36 -27.33 11.18
C SER A 726 13.88 -28.17 10.00
N VAL A 727 14.37 -29.40 9.89
CA VAL A 727 13.95 -30.37 8.89
C VAL A 727 13.31 -31.54 9.61
N ARG A 728 12.10 -31.91 9.18
CA ARG A 728 11.44 -33.13 9.63
C ARG A 728 11.26 -34.10 8.48
N VAL A 729 11.24 -35.39 8.82
CA VAL A 729 10.96 -36.48 7.89
C VAL A 729 9.74 -37.24 8.35
N GLU A 730 8.84 -37.51 7.42
CA GLU A 730 7.59 -38.23 7.65
C GLU A 730 7.51 -39.41 6.68
N ALA A 731 6.93 -40.52 7.12
CA ALA A 731 6.58 -41.63 6.24
C ALA A 731 5.26 -41.32 5.51
N THR A 732 5.21 -41.53 4.20
CA THR A 732 3.99 -41.31 3.40
C THR A 732 3.21 -42.62 3.27
N GLY A 733 1.99 -42.73 3.81
CA GLY A 733 1.17 -43.95 3.64
C GLY A 733 -0.01 -44.18 4.59
N ASP A 734 -0.11 -43.50 5.73
CA ASP A 734 -1.27 -43.53 6.62
C ASP A 734 -1.79 -42.10 6.86
N ALA A 735 -3.08 -41.97 7.18
CA ALA A 735 -3.86 -40.72 7.14
C ALA A 735 -3.36 -39.56 8.03
N ASP A 736 -2.26 -39.72 8.76
CA ASP A 736 -1.43 -38.68 9.35
C ASP A 736 0.01 -39.20 9.31
N GLY A 737 0.85 -38.74 8.37
CA GLY A 737 2.19 -39.28 8.14
C GLY A 737 3.02 -39.36 9.44
N ALA A 738 3.44 -40.57 9.82
CA ALA A 738 4.19 -40.76 11.06
C ALA A 738 5.55 -40.06 10.97
N SER A 739 5.82 -39.14 11.90
CA SER A 739 7.12 -38.49 12.01
C SER A 739 8.20 -39.52 12.30
N LEU A 740 9.21 -39.60 11.41
CA LEU A 740 10.37 -40.46 11.55
C LEU A 740 11.51 -39.78 12.32
N GLY A 741 11.49 -38.45 12.36
CA GLY A 741 12.42 -37.62 13.13
C GLY A 741 12.46 -36.17 12.66
N GLN A 742 13.10 -35.32 13.44
CA GLN A 742 13.34 -33.91 13.15
C GLN A 742 14.71 -33.48 13.67
N ALA A 743 15.36 -32.55 12.98
CA ALA A 743 16.60 -31.93 13.43
C ALA A 743 16.67 -30.46 12.99
N ASP A 744 17.36 -29.63 13.77
CA ASP A 744 17.68 -28.26 13.39
C ASP A 744 18.83 -28.24 12.38
N VAL A 745 18.78 -27.27 11.47
CA VAL A 745 19.86 -27.00 10.52
C VAL A 745 20.94 -26.18 11.23
N ALA A 746 22.16 -26.71 11.25
CA ALA A 746 23.31 -26.07 11.85
C ALA A 746 23.73 -24.79 11.12
N ALA A 747 24.59 -23.99 11.75
CA ALA A 747 25.09 -22.73 11.19
C ALA A 747 25.87 -22.89 9.87
N ASP A 748 26.44 -24.07 9.62
CA ASP A 748 27.11 -24.42 8.36
C ASP A 748 26.15 -24.93 7.27
N GLY A 749 24.85 -24.93 7.56
CA GLY A 749 23.78 -25.36 6.66
C GLY A 749 23.55 -26.88 6.65
N THR A 750 24.23 -27.66 7.49
CA THR A 750 24.04 -29.13 7.52
C THR A 750 23.01 -29.56 8.55
N TRP A 751 22.34 -30.69 8.28
CA TRP A 751 21.44 -31.34 9.24
C TRP A 751 21.63 -32.86 9.23
N ARG A 752 21.35 -33.49 10.37
CA ARG A 752 21.35 -34.94 10.57
C ARG A 752 20.16 -35.33 11.43
N ILE A 753 19.31 -36.20 10.91
CA ILE A 753 18.18 -36.77 11.63
C ILE A 753 18.52 -38.23 11.92
N ASP A 754 18.69 -38.56 13.20
CA ASP A 754 18.75 -39.95 13.64
C ASP A 754 17.31 -40.47 13.76
N LEU A 755 17.02 -41.59 13.09
CA LEU A 755 15.67 -42.15 13.03
C LEU A 755 15.37 -42.90 14.33
N ALA A 756 14.13 -42.79 14.82
CA ALA A 756 13.70 -43.52 16.01
C ALA A 756 13.82 -45.04 15.83
N GLU A 757 13.51 -45.52 14.63
CA GLU A 757 13.73 -46.90 14.20
C GLU A 757 14.42 -46.89 12.82
N PRO A 758 15.48 -47.69 12.60
CA PRO A 758 16.14 -47.75 11.31
C PRO A 758 15.20 -48.22 10.20
N LEU A 759 15.20 -47.52 9.06
CA LEU A 759 14.52 -47.99 7.86
C LEU A 759 15.22 -49.25 7.36
N SER A 760 14.47 -50.34 7.28
CA SER A 760 14.96 -51.68 6.96
C SER A 760 13.87 -52.50 6.28
N GLY A 761 14.26 -53.62 5.67
CA GLY A 761 13.37 -54.50 4.91
C GLY A 761 13.27 -54.08 3.43
N SER A 762 13.31 -55.07 2.55
CA SER A 762 13.25 -54.87 1.10
C SER A 762 11.93 -54.23 0.68
N GLY A 763 11.99 -53.34 -0.31
CA GLY A 763 10.86 -52.60 -0.84
C GLY A 763 11.11 -51.09 -0.90
N SER A 764 10.02 -50.35 -1.03
CA SER A 764 10.02 -48.89 -1.14
C SER A 764 9.53 -48.24 0.13
N HIS A 765 10.29 -47.26 0.61
CA HIS A 765 9.97 -46.46 1.78
C HIS A 765 9.77 -45.02 1.30
N ALA A 766 8.51 -44.58 1.22
CA ALA A 766 8.17 -43.22 0.81
C ALA A 766 8.42 -42.25 1.95
N LEU A 767 9.19 -41.19 1.66
CA LEU A 767 9.64 -40.18 2.61
C LEU A 767 9.20 -38.81 2.14
N THR A 768 8.76 -37.99 3.10
CA THR A 768 8.48 -36.57 2.89
C THR A 768 9.38 -35.74 3.78
N PHE A 769 10.14 -34.83 3.17
CA PHE A 769 11.02 -33.89 3.88
C PHE A 769 10.36 -32.52 3.88
N VAL A 770 10.24 -31.92 5.06
CA VAL A 770 9.71 -30.57 5.21
C VAL A 770 10.69 -29.74 6.00
N GLN A 771 11.08 -28.60 5.43
CA GLN A 771 11.86 -27.59 6.10
C GLN A 771 10.91 -26.51 6.68
N SER A 772 11.17 -26.11 7.92
CA SER A 772 10.29 -25.25 8.69
C SER A 772 11.08 -24.17 9.43
N MET A 773 10.54 -22.95 9.47
CA MET A 773 10.97 -21.86 10.33
C MET A 773 9.92 -21.66 11.41
N GLY A 774 10.12 -22.27 12.59
CA GLY A 774 9.10 -22.30 13.65
C GLY A 774 7.76 -22.86 13.14
N SER A 775 6.71 -22.05 13.16
CA SER A 775 5.36 -22.45 12.70
C SER A 775 5.18 -22.43 11.18
N ARG A 776 6.11 -21.85 10.41
CA ARG A 776 6.00 -21.76 8.94
C ARG A 776 6.66 -22.97 8.27
N ASN A 777 5.89 -23.68 7.44
CA ASN A 777 6.36 -24.82 6.65
C ASN A 777 6.61 -24.42 5.19
N GLY A 778 7.71 -24.88 4.61
CA GLY A 778 7.94 -24.83 3.17
C GLY A 778 7.23 -25.95 2.42
N LYS A 779 7.24 -25.87 1.09
CA LYS A 779 6.83 -26.99 0.24
C LYS A 779 7.69 -28.21 0.52
N SER A 780 7.05 -29.37 0.61
CA SER A 780 7.72 -30.62 0.93
C SER A 780 8.45 -31.23 -0.28
N LEU A 781 9.58 -31.88 -0.05
CA LEU A 781 10.22 -32.77 -1.00
C LEU A 781 9.76 -34.20 -0.74
N SER A 782 9.18 -34.85 -1.76
CA SER A 782 8.86 -36.28 -1.73
C SER A 782 9.99 -37.09 -2.35
N ALA A 783 10.46 -38.12 -1.67
CA ALA A 783 11.50 -39.02 -2.17
C ALA A 783 11.23 -40.46 -1.73
N THR A 784 11.82 -41.42 -2.43
CA THR A 784 11.66 -42.85 -2.13
C THR A 784 13.01 -43.46 -1.82
N LEU A 785 13.17 -44.05 -0.64
CA LEU A 785 14.28 -44.95 -0.34
C LEU A 785 13.94 -46.34 -0.87
N VAL A 786 14.86 -46.97 -1.59
CA VAL A 786 14.67 -48.33 -2.11
C VAL A 786 15.70 -49.27 -1.51
N ILE A 787 15.23 -50.27 -0.77
CA ILE A 787 16.05 -51.37 -0.25
C ILE A 787 15.77 -52.60 -1.14
N GLY A 788 16.80 -53.08 -1.83
CA GLY A 788 16.67 -54.19 -2.77
C GLY A 788 16.52 -55.55 -2.09
N GLU A 789 16.31 -56.58 -2.91
CA GLU A 789 16.25 -57.99 -2.46
C GLU A 789 17.63 -58.68 -2.44
N LYS A 790 18.68 -58.01 -2.97
CA LYS A 790 20.03 -58.55 -3.17
C LYS A 790 21.11 -57.49 -2.88
N SER A 791 22.23 -57.53 -3.60
CA SER A 791 23.31 -56.53 -3.55
C SER A 791 22.82 -55.17 -4.07
N GLY A 792 23.33 -54.09 -3.49
CA GLY A 792 23.01 -52.73 -3.92
C GLY A 792 23.61 -52.37 -5.29
N TRP A 793 22.96 -51.41 -5.96
CA TRP A 793 23.34 -50.93 -7.28
C TRP A 793 22.79 -49.52 -7.53
N THR A 794 23.37 -48.81 -8.50
CA THR A 794 23.01 -47.44 -8.86
C THR A 794 22.59 -47.38 -10.34
N PRO A 795 21.39 -46.88 -10.66
CA PRO A 795 21.01 -46.66 -12.05
C PRO A 795 21.85 -45.54 -12.68
N SER A 796 22.23 -45.71 -13.94
CA SER A 796 23.01 -44.72 -14.69
C SER A 796 22.30 -44.27 -15.95
N ASP A 797 22.44 -42.98 -16.31
CA ASP A 797 21.89 -42.46 -17.56
C ASP A 797 22.49 -43.17 -18.79
N SER A 798 23.73 -43.66 -18.66
CA SER A 798 24.40 -44.46 -19.70
C SER A 798 23.70 -45.79 -19.99
N ASP A 799 22.87 -46.29 -19.08
CA ASP A 799 22.15 -47.55 -19.26
C ASP A 799 21.01 -47.37 -20.26
N LEU A 800 20.49 -46.15 -20.43
CA LEU A 800 19.34 -45.79 -21.27
C LEU A 800 19.70 -45.80 -22.76
N THR A 801 20.02 -46.98 -23.28
CA THR A 801 20.40 -47.14 -24.69
C THR A 801 19.18 -47.00 -25.62
N PRO A 802 19.37 -46.51 -26.86
CA PRO A 802 18.29 -46.44 -27.86
C PRO A 802 17.65 -47.79 -28.19
N ALA A 803 18.36 -48.90 -27.96
CA ALA A 803 17.84 -50.24 -28.21
C ALA A 803 16.70 -50.65 -27.26
N LEU A 804 16.64 -50.01 -26.08
CA LEU A 804 15.65 -50.29 -25.02
C LEU A 804 14.65 -49.14 -24.85
N GLU A 805 14.71 -48.14 -25.72
CA GLU A 805 13.74 -47.04 -25.78
C GLU A 805 12.38 -47.58 -26.25
N ASN A 806 11.31 -47.17 -25.56
CA ASN A 806 9.93 -47.62 -25.75
C ASN A 806 9.72 -49.15 -25.58
N ALA A 807 10.68 -49.87 -24.99
CA ALA A 807 10.46 -51.26 -24.59
C ALA A 807 9.45 -51.39 -23.43
N ILE A 808 9.18 -50.30 -22.71
CA ILE A 808 8.07 -50.14 -21.77
C ILE A 808 7.08 -49.09 -22.28
N THR A 809 5.86 -49.07 -21.75
CA THR A 809 4.86 -48.03 -22.02
C THR A 809 4.27 -47.51 -20.73
N VAL A 810 4.41 -46.21 -20.48
CA VAL A 810 3.88 -45.48 -19.31
C VAL A 810 2.55 -44.84 -19.67
N THR A 811 1.54 -44.98 -18.81
CA THR A 811 0.20 -44.43 -18.99
C THR A 811 -0.38 -43.92 -17.66
N PRO A 812 -0.89 -42.68 -17.59
CA PRO A 812 -0.98 -41.69 -18.67
C PRO A 812 0.38 -41.06 -19.03
N ASN A 813 0.48 -40.50 -20.24
CA ASN A 813 1.60 -39.67 -20.70
C ASN A 813 1.05 -38.60 -21.67
N PRO A 814 0.99 -37.31 -21.29
CA PRO A 814 1.50 -36.72 -20.04
C PRO A 814 0.75 -37.19 -18.78
N PHE A 815 1.40 -37.15 -17.62
CA PHE A 815 0.80 -37.41 -16.30
C PHE A 815 0.99 -36.22 -15.34
N VAL A 816 0.25 -36.20 -14.23
CA VAL A 816 0.39 -35.20 -13.17
C VAL A 816 1.30 -35.78 -12.08
N ALA A 817 2.33 -35.03 -11.67
CA ALA A 817 3.23 -35.43 -10.59
C ALA A 817 2.44 -35.69 -9.28
N GLY A 818 2.76 -36.76 -8.57
CA GLY A 818 2.02 -37.20 -7.37
C GLY A 818 0.97 -38.28 -7.66
N GLU A 819 0.61 -38.50 -8.93
CA GLU A 819 -0.33 -39.55 -9.32
C GLU A 819 0.35 -40.89 -9.64
N ASN A 820 -0.46 -41.94 -9.69
CA ASN A 820 -0.05 -43.27 -10.10
C ASN A 820 0.07 -43.36 -11.62
N VAL A 821 1.17 -43.94 -12.10
CA VAL A 821 1.35 -44.33 -13.50
C VAL A 821 1.33 -45.85 -13.63
N SER A 822 0.64 -46.34 -14.66
CA SER A 822 0.67 -47.74 -15.08
C SER A 822 1.77 -47.93 -16.11
N ILE A 823 2.61 -48.95 -15.94
CA ILE A 823 3.73 -49.25 -16.84
C ILE A 823 3.57 -50.67 -17.38
N ALA A 824 3.42 -50.80 -18.70
CA ALA A 824 3.49 -52.08 -19.42
C ALA A 824 4.93 -52.39 -19.84
N LEU A 825 5.31 -53.67 -19.84
CA LEU A 825 6.67 -54.13 -20.11
C LEU A 825 6.67 -55.46 -20.88
N PRO A 826 7.83 -55.92 -21.42
CA PRO A 826 7.91 -57.19 -22.15
C PRO A 826 7.55 -58.41 -21.28
N ALA A 827 7.10 -59.50 -21.92
CA ALA A 827 6.80 -60.76 -21.24
C ALA A 827 8.06 -61.44 -20.67
N GLY A 828 7.89 -62.29 -19.64
CA GLY A 828 9.00 -63.00 -18.98
C GLY A 828 9.42 -62.39 -17.64
N HIS A 829 8.71 -61.36 -17.18
CA HIS A 829 8.93 -60.68 -15.91
C HIS A 829 7.78 -60.89 -14.91
N GLU A 830 6.76 -61.69 -15.24
CA GLU A 830 5.59 -61.92 -14.40
C GLU A 830 5.98 -62.44 -13.01
N GLY A 831 5.46 -61.79 -11.95
CA GLY A 831 5.78 -62.12 -10.56
C GLY A 831 7.15 -61.66 -10.07
N GLN A 832 7.96 -60.99 -10.89
CA GLN A 832 9.22 -60.39 -10.48
C GLN A 832 8.99 -58.99 -9.89
N THR A 833 9.76 -58.63 -8.86
CA THR A 833 9.88 -57.25 -8.37
C THR A 833 10.78 -56.46 -9.31
N VAL A 834 10.26 -55.34 -9.83
CA VAL A 834 11.02 -54.38 -10.66
C VAL A 834 11.14 -53.03 -9.96
N TYR A 835 12.13 -52.26 -10.41
CA TYR A 835 12.58 -51.03 -9.78
C TYR A 835 12.45 -49.89 -10.77
N GLY A 836 11.63 -48.89 -10.45
CA GLY A 836 11.33 -47.76 -11.33
C GLY A 836 12.12 -46.50 -10.98
N PHE A 837 12.63 -45.83 -12.00
CA PHE A 837 13.35 -44.56 -11.88
C PHE A 837 12.90 -43.56 -12.95
N ALA A 838 12.84 -42.28 -12.59
CA ALA A 838 12.72 -41.17 -13.52
C ALA A 838 14.07 -40.48 -13.72
N PHE A 839 14.41 -40.13 -14.95
CA PHE A 839 15.71 -39.55 -15.33
C PHE A 839 15.57 -38.13 -15.86
N SER A 840 16.04 -37.21 -15.03
CA SER A 840 16.55 -35.86 -15.32
C SER A 840 17.81 -35.65 -14.46
N GLU A 841 17.67 -36.01 -13.18
CA GLU A 841 18.66 -36.71 -12.35
C GLU A 841 18.00 -38.02 -11.88
N PRO A 842 18.74 -39.12 -11.60
CA PRO A 842 18.11 -40.40 -11.24
C PRO A 842 17.28 -40.30 -9.96
N THR A 843 15.95 -40.41 -10.10
CA THR A 843 14.98 -40.30 -8.99
C THR A 843 14.20 -41.60 -8.85
N ALA A 844 14.25 -42.23 -7.67
CA ALA A 844 13.54 -43.47 -7.41
C ALA A 844 12.01 -43.25 -7.36
N LEU A 845 11.27 -44.01 -8.18
CA LEU A 845 9.80 -44.10 -8.16
C LEU A 845 9.31 -45.25 -7.27
N GLY A 846 10.23 -46.14 -6.86
CA GLY A 846 9.95 -47.28 -6.00
C GLY A 846 9.97 -48.62 -6.71
N THR A 847 9.29 -49.59 -6.13
CA THR A 847 9.28 -51.00 -6.54
C THR A 847 7.85 -51.50 -6.65
N ALA A 848 7.62 -52.40 -7.59
CA ALA A 848 6.35 -53.10 -7.73
C ALA A 848 6.55 -54.50 -8.30
N VAL A 849 5.63 -55.40 -7.97
CA VAL A 849 5.59 -56.75 -8.54
C VAL A 849 4.84 -56.70 -9.87
N VAL A 850 5.45 -57.24 -10.92
CA VAL A 850 4.84 -57.32 -12.25
C VAL A 850 3.65 -58.27 -12.22
N THR A 851 2.49 -57.78 -12.64
CA THR A 851 1.26 -58.56 -12.69
C THR A 851 1.30 -59.60 -13.82
N ALA A 852 0.38 -60.57 -13.79
CA ALA A 852 0.22 -61.56 -14.86
C ALA A 852 -0.12 -60.95 -16.25
N GLY A 853 -0.50 -59.66 -16.29
CA GLY A 853 -0.76 -58.90 -17.52
C GLY A 853 0.48 -58.18 -18.08
N ASN A 854 1.69 -58.44 -17.56
CA ASN A 854 2.90 -57.71 -17.92
C ASN A 854 2.78 -56.20 -17.73
N SER A 855 2.26 -55.81 -16.57
CA SER A 855 2.14 -54.42 -16.15
C SER A 855 2.34 -54.27 -14.65
N LEU A 856 2.62 -53.03 -14.22
CA LEU A 856 2.69 -52.64 -12.82
C LEU A 856 2.23 -51.19 -12.64
N THR A 857 2.08 -50.75 -11.39
CA THR A 857 1.74 -49.38 -11.03
C THR A 857 2.77 -48.82 -10.06
N LEU A 858 3.23 -47.59 -10.31
CA LEU A 858 4.09 -46.83 -9.41
C LEU A 858 3.47 -45.47 -9.13
N ALA A 859 3.63 -44.98 -7.89
CA ALA A 859 3.32 -43.61 -7.55
C ALA A 859 4.48 -42.71 -7.97
N THR A 860 4.18 -41.60 -8.66
CA THR A 860 5.19 -40.59 -8.96
C THR A 860 5.30 -39.61 -7.79
N PRO A 861 6.50 -39.09 -7.44
CA PRO A 861 6.63 -38.10 -6.38
C PRO A 861 5.87 -36.81 -6.72
N ALA A 862 5.14 -36.24 -5.77
CA ALA A 862 4.45 -34.95 -5.96
C ALA A 862 5.43 -33.79 -6.23
N SER A 863 6.68 -33.92 -5.78
CA SER A 863 7.76 -32.97 -6.03
C SER A 863 8.55 -33.24 -7.32
N LEU A 864 8.13 -34.19 -8.17
CA LEU A 864 8.76 -34.40 -9.47
C LEU A 864 8.62 -33.11 -10.30
N PRO A 865 9.72 -32.56 -10.87
CA PRO A 865 9.65 -31.36 -11.68
C PRO A 865 8.68 -31.52 -12.86
N ALA A 866 8.02 -30.44 -13.28
CA ALA A 866 7.27 -30.46 -14.53
C ALA A 866 8.22 -30.40 -15.73
N GLY A 867 7.90 -31.13 -16.80
CA GLY A 867 8.73 -31.19 -18.00
C GLY A 867 8.92 -32.61 -18.55
N GLU A 868 9.90 -32.77 -19.42
CA GLU A 868 10.26 -34.06 -20.01
C GLU A 868 11.20 -34.85 -19.10
N HIS A 869 10.90 -36.13 -18.92
CA HIS A 869 11.72 -37.10 -18.19
C HIS A 869 11.81 -38.42 -18.96
N ARG A 870 12.76 -39.28 -18.60
CA ARG A 870 12.77 -40.68 -19.07
C ARG A 870 12.43 -41.59 -17.90
N ILE A 871 11.35 -42.34 -17.97
CA ILE A 871 11.03 -43.37 -16.95
C ILE A 871 11.64 -44.69 -17.41
N ALA A 872 12.32 -45.39 -16.51
CA ALA A 872 12.99 -46.65 -16.77
C ALA A 872 12.67 -47.71 -15.71
N LEU A 873 12.65 -48.98 -16.11
CA LEU A 873 12.46 -50.14 -15.22
C LEU A 873 13.70 -51.03 -15.21
N TYR A 874 14.10 -51.47 -14.02
CA TYR A 874 15.24 -52.35 -13.78
C TYR A 874 14.83 -53.63 -13.05
N THR A 875 15.61 -54.70 -13.23
CA THR A 875 15.50 -55.95 -12.47
C THR A 875 16.11 -55.82 -11.07
N SER A 876 15.92 -56.83 -10.21
CA SER A 876 16.54 -56.89 -8.87
C SER A 876 18.08 -56.86 -8.84
N THR A 877 18.73 -57.09 -9.98
CA THR A 877 20.20 -57.04 -10.12
C THR A 877 20.70 -55.78 -10.84
N GLY A 878 19.82 -54.82 -11.12
CA GLY A 878 20.17 -53.57 -11.80
C GLY A 878 20.29 -53.69 -13.33
N GLU A 879 19.73 -54.73 -13.95
CA GLU A 879 19.66 -54.83 -15.41
C GLU A 879 18.47 -54.03 -15.95
N LEU A 880 18.70 -53.17 -16.95
CA LEU A 880 17.65 -52.35 -17.56
C LEU A 880 16.71 -53.21 -18.41
N ILE A 881 15.40 -53.13 -18.12
CA ILE A 881 14.33 -53.81 -18.87
C ILE A 881 13.89 -52.95 -20.06
N GLY A 882 13.76 -51.64 -19.85
CA GLY A 882 13.31 -50.69 -20.86
C GLY A 882 13.02 -49.31 -20.28
N TRP A 883 12.93 -48.30 -21.15
CA TRP A 883 12.63 -46.93 -20.76
C TRP A 883 11.76 -46.20 -21.79
N GLN A 884 11.09 -45.11 -21.41
CA GLN A 884 10.29 -44.28 -22.28
C GLN A 884 10.39 -42.80 -21.91
N LEU A 885 10.41 -41.91 -22.92
CA LEU A 885 10.27 -40.47 -22.74
C LEU A 885 8.83 -40.11 -22.34
N VAL A 886 8.68 -39.33 -21.28
CA VAL A 886 7.39 -38.95 -20.68
C VAL A 886 7.37 -37.47 -20.33
N THR A 887 6.16 -36.91 -20.22
CA THR A 887 5.96 -35.52 -19.79
C THR A 887 5.19 -35.47 -18.46
N ALA A 888 5.79 -34.87 -17.45
CA ALA A 888 5.18 -34.60 -16.14
C ALA A 888 4.59 -33.17 -16.10
N ARG A 889 3.38 -33.03 -15.55
CA ARG A 889 2.76 -31.74 -15.21
C ARG A 889 2.83 -31.50 -13.71
N ALA A 890 2.80 -30.24 -13.29
CA ALA A 890 2.82 -29.88 -11.89
C ALA A 890 1.56 -30.38 -11.14
N ALA A 891 1.74 -30.83 -9.89
CA ALA A 891 0.63 -31.21 -9.03
C ALA A 891 -0.35 -30.02 -8.84
N GLY A 892 -1.65 -30.24 -9.03
CA GLY A 892 -2.70 -29.22 -8.92
C GLY A 892 -3.11 -28.53 -10.23
N ASP A 893 -2.49 -28.87 -11.36
CA ASP A 893 -2.89 -28.39 -12.68
C ASP A 893 -4.15 -29.14 -13.18
N THR A 894 -5.34 -28.55 -13.00
CA THR A 894 -6.59 -29.08 -13.57
C THR A 894 -6.64 -28.77 -15.07
N GLY A 895 -5.90 -29.55 -15.87
CA GLY A 895 -5.88 -29.39 -17.32
C GLY A 895 -7.29 -29.42 -17.92
N GLY A 896 -7.70 -28.29 -18.49
CA GLY A 896 -8.95 -28.16 -19.24
C GLY A 896 -9.01 -29.15 -20.41
N GLY A 897 -9.93 -30.11 -20.32
CA GLY A 897 -10.31 -30.96 -21.44
C GLY A 897 -10.95 -30.11 -22.54
N SER A 898 -10.44 -30.26 -23.76
CA SER A 898 -10.89 -29.57 -24.97
C SER A 898 -12.38 -29.78 -25.23
N GLY A 899 -13.18 -28.73 -25.00
CA GLY A 899 -14.45 -28.51 -25.68
C GLY A 899 -14.17 -28.06 -27.12
N THR A 900 -14.78 -28.75 -28.07
CA THR A 900 -14.76 -28.45 -29.50
C THR A 900 -15.24 -27.02 -29.79
N GLY A 901 -14.34 -26.15 -30.25
CA GLY A 901 -14.65 -24.88 -30.92
C GLY A 901 -14.53 -25.03 -32.44
N PRO A 902 -15.33 -24.31 -33.24
CA PRO A 902 -15.58 -24.65 -34.64
C PRO A 902 -14.45 -24.26 -35.60
N ASP A 903 -14.37 -25.03 -36.68
CA ASP A 903 -13.50 -24.88 -37.85
C ASP A 903 -13.36 -23.45 -38.38
N ILE A 904 -12.11 -23.02 -38.60
CA ILE A 904 -11.77 -22.11 -39.70
C ILE A 904 -10.62 -22.74 -40.50
N PRO A 905 -10.79 -23.00 -41.82
CA PRO A 905 -9.85 -23.80 -42.60
C PRO A 905 -8.70 -22.98 -43.21
N GLY A 906 -7.50 -23.53 -43.09
CA GLY A 906 -6.49 -23.64 -44.15
C GLY A 906 -5.66 -22.40 -44.50
N THR A 907 -4.35 -22.49 -44.32
CA THR A 907 -3.41 -22.72 -45.43
C THR A 907 -2.08 -23.26 -44.92
N ASP A 908 -1.63 -24.31 -45.59
CA ASP A 908 -0.50 -25.19 -45.33
C ASP A 908 0.81 -24.62 -45.98
N PRO A 909 1.98 -25.31 -45.99
CA PRO A 909 3.16 -24.84 -45.25
C PRO A 909 4.50 -24.90 -46.07
N THR A 910 5.63 -24.81 -45.33
CA THR A 910 6.99 -25.39 -45.58
C THR A 910 8.00 -24.68 -46.50
N PRO A 911 9.32 -25.02 -46.45
CA PRO A 911 10.18 -25.53 -45.34
C PRO A 911 11.65 -25.02 -45.29
N GLY A 912 12.35 -25.35 -44.18
CA GLY A 912 13.79 -25.71 -44.16
C GLY A 912 14.75 -24.59 -43.72
N THR A 913 15.87 -24.82 -43.03
CA THR A 913 16.58 -26.04 -42.60
C THR A 913 17.71 -25.64 -41.62
N ALA A 914 17.85 -26.43 -40.55
CA ALA A 914 19.07 -26.97 -39.90
C ALA A 914 20.44 -26.25 -39.83
N ALA A 915 21.13 -26.64 -38.73
CA ALA A 915 22.58 -26.67 -38.41
C ALA A 915 23.12 -25.49 -37.57
N SER A 916 23.48 -25.69 -36.29
CA SER A 916 24.65 -26.40 -35.72
C SER A 916 25.96 -25.61 -35.87
N THR A 917 26.55 -25.18 -34.75
CA THR A 917 27.91 -25.54 -34.24
C THR A 917 28.50 -24.46 -33.30
N THR A 918 28.88 -24.89 -32.09
CA THR A 918 30.12 -24.64 -31.33
C THR A 918 31.01 -23.41 -31.62
N GLY A 919 31.52 -22.79 -30.53
CA GLY A 919 32.96 -22.48 -30.42
C GLY A 919 33.37 -21.03 -30.13
N ASP A 920 33.84 -20.81 -28.90
CA ASP A 920 35.06 -20.08 -28.51
C ASP A 920 35.24 -18.54 -28.65
N THR A 921 35.46 -17.93 -27.47
CA THR A 921 36.56 -17.04 -27.01
C THR A 921 36.93 -15.73 -27.72
N ASN A 922 37.01 -14.68 -26.87
CA ASN A 922 38.04 -13.63 -26.73
C ASN A 922 38.40 -12.62 -27.85
N GLY A 923 38.57 -11.37 -27.40
CA GLY A 923 39.33 -10.29 -28.05
C GLY A 923 38.45 -9.35 -28.87
N GLY A 924 38.47 -8.03 -28.75
CA GLY A 924 39.57 -7.15 -28.41
C GLY A 924 39.58 -6.01 -29.46
N ASP A 925 39.21 -4.82 -29.01
CA ASP A 925 39.57 -3.48 -29.47
C ASP A 925 39.64 -3.06 -30.97
N THR A 926 39.02 -1.90 -31.21
CA THR A 926 39.37 -0.83 -32.17
C THR A 926 39.28 -1.11 -33.69
N ASN A 927 38.56 -0.30 -34.46
CA ASN A 927 38.95 1.04 -34.94
C ASN A 927 38.10 1.47 -36.18
N GLY A 928 37.89 2.80 -36.28
CA GLY A 928 37.69 3.53 -37.55
C GLY A 928 36.28 3.50 -38.15
N GLY A 929 35.57 4.61 -38.37
CA GLY A 929 36.00 5.99 -38.61
C GLY A 929 35.59 6.41 -40.03
N THR A 930 34.91 7.55 -40.15
CA THR A 930 34.96 8.54 -41.27
C THR A 930 33.88 9.59 -41.00
N THR A 931 34.22 10.76 -40.44
CA THR A 931 34.70 12.00 -41.08
C THR A 931 33.70 12.69 -42.01
N GLY A 932 33.35 13.94 -41.66
CA GLY A 932 32.73 14.90 -42.56
C GLY A 932 32.17 16.14 -41.86
N GLY A 933 33.03 16.96 -41.23
CA GLY A 933 32.65 18.20 -40.55
C GLY A 933 32.77 19.48 -41.39
N LEU A 934 32.41 20.60 -40.73
CA LEU A 934 32.78 22.03 -40.91
C LEU A 934 31.53 22.90 -41.16
N ALA A 935 31.28 24.06 -40.52
CA ALA A 935 32.03 24.85 -39.53
C ALA A 935 31.04 25.82 -38.83
N VAL A 936 31.27 26.16 -37.56
CA VAL A 936 30.66 27.35 -36.92
C VAL A 936 31.75 28.10 -36.17
N THR A 937 31.92 29.37 -36.57
CA THR A 937 32.84 30.36 -36.04
C THR A 937 32.45 30.81 -34.64
N GLY A 938 33.44 30.92 -33.75
CA GLY A 938 33.29 31.40 -32.39
C GLY A 938 33.06 32.91 -32.29
N LEU A 939 32.32 33.29 -31.25
CA LEU A 939 32.32 34.61 -30.65
C LEU A 939 32.27 34.44 -29.13
N SER A 940 33.32 34.90 -28.49
CA SER A 940 33.53 34.97 -27.04
C SER A 940 32.65 36.04 -26.41
N ILE A 941 31.81 35.66 -25.44
CA ILE A 941 31.12 36.58 -24.52
C ILE A 941 31.71 36.37 -23.12
N ALA A 942 32.92 36.89 -22.93
CA ALA A 942 33.42 37.30 -21.62
C ALA A 942 33.17 38.81 -21.53
N GLY A 943 32.02 39.22 -21.00
CA GLY A 943 31.65 40.64 -20.99
C GLY A 943 30.25 41.04 -20.49
N ILE A 944 29.50 40.18 -19.78
CA ILE A 944 28.19 40.55 -19.17
C ILE A 944 28.06 40.00 -17.74
N LEU A 945 29.14 40.08 -16.95
CA LEU A 945 29.11 39.71 -15.51
C LEU A 945 29.80 40.74 -14.61
N ALA A 946 30.08 41.95 -15.12
CA ALA A 946 30.70 43.04 -14.35
C ALA A 946 29.77 44.25 -14.09
N LEU A 947 28.49 44.20 -14.49
CA LEU A 947 27.53 45.30 -14.31
C LEU A 947 26.35 44.97 -13.37
N ALA A 948 26.19 43.71 -12.94
CA ALA A 948 25.16 43.33 -11.96
C ALA A 948 25.67 43.34 -10.50
N ALA A 949 26.99 43.21 -10.28
CA ALA A 949 27.59 43.24 -8.94
C ALA A 949 27.77 44.66 -8.36
N GLY A 950 27.76 45.70 -9.19
CA GLY A 950 27.89 47.11 -8.76
C GLY A 950 26.60 47.73 -8.23
N ALA A 951 25.42 47.26 -8.68
CA ALA A 951 24.13 47.82 -8.28
C ALA A 951 23.64 47.27 -6.91
N LEU A 952 24.04 46.06 -6.53
CA LEU A 952 23.65 45.44 -5.25
C LEU A 952 24.40 46.05 -4.05
N VAL A 953 25.67 46.44 -4.23
CA VAL A 953 26.49 47.04 -3.16
C VAL A 953 26.09 48.49 -2.86
N ALA A 954 25.58 49.23 -3.86
CA ALA A 954 25.05 50.58 -3.66
C ALA A 954 23.67 50.58 -2.95
N GLY A 955 22.82 49.58 -3.24
CA GLY A 955 21.51 49.42 -2.58
C GLY A 955 21.60 49.08 -1.10
N ILE A 956 22.57 48.24 -0.71
CA ILE A 956 22.79 47.83 0.69
C ILE A 956 23.35 48.98 1.54
N MET A 957 24.15 49.88 0.96
CA MET A 957 24.66 51.09 1.65
C MET A 957 23.57 52.16 1.87
N LEU A 958 22.60 52.29 0.95
CA LEU A 958 21.47 53.23 1.08
C LEU A 958 20.39 52.77 2.09
N LEU A 959 20.20 51.46 2.26
CA LEU A 959 19.27 50.89 3.24
C LEU A 959 19.82 50.93 4.68
N ARG A 960 21.16 50.83 4.87
CA ARG A 960 21.78 51.00 6.20
C ARG A 960 21.80 52.47 6.67
N ALA A 961 21.85 53.45 5.77
CA ALA A 961 21.79 54.86 6.14
C ALA A 961 20.37 55.33 6.58
N ARG A 962 19.31 54.62 6.18
CA ARG A 962 17.91 54.96 6.51
C ARG A 962 17.42 54.39 7.86
N ARG A 963 18.06 53.36 8.41
CA ARG A 963 17.75 52.80 9.74
C ARG A 963 18.49 53.46 10.91
N ALA A 964 19.39 54.41 10.64
CA ALA A 964 20.08 55.18 11.69
C ALA A 964 19.42 56.55 12.00
N ARG A 965 18.25 56.83 11.42
CA ARG A 965 17.42 58.02 11.70
C ARG A 965 15.94 57.64 11.65
N SER A 966 15.50 56.86 12.62
CA SER A 966 14.08 56.65 12.99
C SER A 966 14.02 56.10 14.39
#